data_AF-A0A9X1KS51-F1
#
_entry.id   AF-A0A9X1KS51-F1
#
_cell.length_a   1.000
_cell.length_b   1.000
_cell.length_c   1.000
_cell.angle_alpha   90.00
_cell.angle_beta   90.00
_cell.angle_gamma   90.00
#
_symmetry.space_group_name_H-M   'P 1'
#
loop_
_entity.id
_entity.type
_entity.pdbx_description
1 polymer ?
#
loop_
_entity_poly.entity_id
_entity_poly.type
_entity_poly.pdbx_seq_one_letter_code
_entity_poly.pdbx_strand_id
1 'polypeptide(L)'
;MKGTLLIKIFLFLVTRMIYAQSGEIDKTFNPVIGAGADATVKCIIEQTDGKIIIAGEFISYDYKSKNRIARLNADGTTDNSFNVGTGANATINTAALQADGKIVIIGGFTSYNGIAKNRIARINADGTLDTTFEPGSGFNSYNSIAVQTDGKILIGGYFTSYNGVARKHIARLNSDGTLDTSFGSAVGLDSTVKEIVLQPDGKILIIGDFLTFDGTSRKNIARLNADGTLDITFNSGNGANGIETIALQTDGKILIGGYFSTYNFTSSSCFARLNSDGTLDSTFNLGTGFDGSVRKIISQSNGKMIIAGSFTSYNGTAKNSLARLNSDGTLDTTLDSGTGANESIHAMTIKTDGKILTGGNFTSFNTTLIGRLTQLNTDGTIDTTFLNPGGFGSGSNQSISRMALQQDGKILITGEFLSSYNGIATKRLARLNADGTLDTAFNTGTGPSSSVYAITTQPDGKILIGGRFGNYNGVSRNGIARLNSDGTVDTTFNIGTGVNNSIYSIAVQTDGKILISGLFTSFNGTTRNRFARLNADGTLDTSFDPEAGPDSVIYSIVTQTDGKIIIAGTFKNYKGTPKQCITRLNSDGTIDTSFNLGIEIEWNVDVVKIQPDGKLLISGTFIGFTGANSPPPGLARLNADGSLDPSFVAQQLLFVNPGTNPYTNPSSMAIQSDGKIIIGGTITSYGGTPILNIARLNTDGTHDTTFVAGTGIANNQGISSSVDNIIMLPDGKILISGVFTLYNGITVGRVARILSGTTTLDVPESYKSSFVIYPNPASSKINFSQELTEIAVYDMMGKKKNIPHTSDSADISALPNGIYILKGLENNKTIVQKIIKK
;
A
#
# COMPACT_ATOMS: atom_id res chain seq x y z
N MET A 1 -39.51 4.35 -60.68
CA MET A 1 -38.14 4.83 -60.32
C MET A 1 -38.33 5.89 -59.25
N LYS A 2 -37.99 5.58 -57.99
CA LYS A 2 -36.75 6.00 -57.28
C LYS A 2 -36.71 7.54 -57.16
N GLY A 3 -36.88 8.16 -55.98
CA GLY A 3 -35.98 8.09 -54.81
C GLY A 3 -34.74 8.96 -55.12
N THR A 4 -34.28 9.94 -54.34
CA THR A 4 -34.17 10.00 -52.87
C THR A 4 -33.81 11.45 -52.47
N LEU A 5 -34.53 12.05 -51.52
CA LEU A 5 -34.22 13.37 -50.95
C LEU A 5 -32.95 13.28 -50.08
N LEU A 6 -31.81 13.81 -50.56
CA LEU A 6 -30.52 13.69 -49.85
C LEU A 6 -30.40 14.69 -48.69
N ILE A 7 -30.62 14.19 -47.47
CA ILE A 7 -30.29 14.85 -46.20
C ILE A 7 -28.78 15.17 -46.17
N LYS A 8 -28.40 16.45 -46.04
CA LYS A 8 -27.03 16.85 -45.66
C LYS A 8 -26.94 17.12 -44.16
N ILE A 9 -26.62 16.02 -43.48
CA ILE A 9 -26.09 15.83 -42.13
C ILE A 9 -25.31 17.05 -41.58
N PHE A 10 -25.86 17.60 -40.50
CA PHE A 10 -25.22 17.90 -39.22
C PHE A 10 -23.74 18.28 -39.17
N LEU A 11 -23.53 19.57 -38.89
CA LEU A 11 -22.33 20.16 -38.30
C LEU A 11 -21.95 19.46 -36.98
N PHE A 12 -20.70 19.01 -36.89
CA PHE A 12 -20.06 18.49 -35.67
C PHE A 12 -20.20 19.48 -34.50
N LEU A 13 -20.76 19.03 -33.37
CA LEU A 13 -20.61 19.71 -32.08
C LEU A 13 -20.21 18.67 -31.03
N VAL A 14 -18.90 18.53 -30.86
CA VAL A 14 -18.29 17.65 -29.85
C VAL A 14 -18.55 18.25 -28.47
N THR A 15 -19.59 17.78 -27.78
CA THR A 15 -19.73 18.01 -26.34
C THR A 15 -18.60 17.27 -25.62
N ARG A 16 -17.52 17.99 -25.27
CA ARG A 16 -16.50 17.49 -24.34
C ARG A 16 -17.18 17.18 -23.01
N MET A 17 -17.41 15.90 -22.74
CA MET A 17 -17.55 15.45 -21.36
C MET A 17 -16.21 15.68 -20.68
N ILE A 18 -16.20 16.48 -19.61
CA ILE A 18 -15.05 16.55 -18.71
C ILE A 18 -15.14 15.29 -17.87
N TYR A 19 -14.47 14.23 -18.32
CA TYR A 19 -14.18 13.14 -17.41
C TYR A 19 -13.27 13.71 -16.32
N ALA A 20 -13.57 13.36 -15.07
CA ALA A 20 -12.56 13.37 -14.03
C ALA A 20 -11.41 12.52 -14.56
N GLN A 21 -10.43 13.23 -15.10
CA GLN A 21 -9.72 12.74 -16.28
C GLN A 21 -8.99 11.50 -15.85
N SER A 22 -7.98 11.87 -15.16
CA SER A 22 -6.90 11.16 -14.64
C SER A 22 -6.10 12.18 -13.93
N GLY A 23 -5.10 11.71 -13.23
CA GLY A 23 -4.30 12.69 -12.60
C GLY A 23 -4.86 13.19 -11.29
N GLU A 24 -6.19 13.30 -11.19
CA GLU A 24 -6.96 14.27 -10.39
C GLU A 24 -6.66 14.30 -8.92
N ILE A 25 -7.49 15.02 -8.19
CA ILE A 25 -7.42 15.08 -6.76
C ILE A 25 -8.86 15.56 -6.40
N ASP A 26 -9.75 14.77 -5.76
CA ASP A 26 -11.21 15.12 -5.73
C ASP A 26 -11.74 15.79 -4.45
N LYS A 27 -12.14 17.06 -4.62
CA LYS A 27 -12.79 18.09 -3.77
C LYS A 27 -13.02 17.95 -2.26
N THR A 28 -12.93 16.78 -1.64
CA THR A 28 -13.97 16.47 -0.65
C THR A 28 -13.49 16.29 0.79
N PHE A 29 -12.27 15.81 1.02
CA PHE A 29 -11.58 15.87 2.31
C PHE A 29 -10.27 16.71 2.14
N ASN A 30 -9.72 17.18 3.26
CA ASN A 30 -8.94 18.38 3.55
C ASN A 30 -9.35 19.50 2.65
N PRO A 31 -10.61 19.93 2.81
CA PRO A 31 -10.84 21.33 2.57
C PRO A 31 -9.88 22.16 3.45
N VAL A 32 -9.48 21.66 4.63
CA VAL A 32 -8.44 22.25 5.45
C VAL A 32 -7.04 21.85 4.98
N ILE A 33 -6.56 22.52 3.94
CA ILE A 33 -5.11 22.74 3.78
C ILE A 33 -4.54 23.17 5.11
N GLY A 34 -3.44 22.57 5.52
CA GLY A 34 -2.96 22.96 6.83
C GLY A 34 -3.86 22.50 8.02
N ALA A 35 -4.74 21.48 7.93
CA ALA A 35 -5.01 20.44 8.99
C ALA A 35 -4.45 18.97 8.88
N GLY A 36 -3.58 18.42 9.77
CA GLY A 36 -2.81 17.17 9.53
C GLY A 36 -1.95 16.49 10.62
N ALA A 37 -0.91 15.67 10.31
CA ALA A 37 -0.10 14.68 11.07
C ALA A 37 1.40 14.79 11.16
N ASP A 38 1.98 14.88 12.36
CA ASP A 38 3.17 15.71 12.53
C ASP A 38 4.45 15.32 11.79
N ALA A 39 4.45 14.07 11.38
CA ALA A 39 5.54 13.20 11.65
C ALA A 39 5.04 11.79 11.41
N THR A 40 5.26 11.32 10.19
CA THR A 40 5.74 9.99 9.87
C THR A 40 5.46 8.93 10.98
N VAL A 41 4.21 8.76 11.39
CA VAL A 41 3.26 7.69 11.09
C VAL A 41 4.03 6.48 10.37
N LYS A 42 4.18 5.13 10.70
CA LYS A 42 4.52 3.72 10.05
C LYS A 42 3.48 2.63 9.53
N CYS A 43 2.35 2.41 10.20
CA CYS A 43 1.04 1.80 9.87
C CYS A 43 -0.10 2.38 8.88
N ILE A 44 -0.49 1.76 7.72
CA ILE A 44 -1.88 1.93 7.07
C ILE A 44 -2.89 0.74 6.78
N ILE A 45 -4.20 0.82 7.07
CA ILE A 45 -5.29 -0.20 6.97
C ILE A 45 -6.57 0.53 6.60
N GLU A 46 -7.67 -0.10 6.20
CA GLU A 46 -9.04 0.37 6.54
C GLU A 46 -9.97 -0.76 6.91
N GLN A 47 -11.13 -0.40 7.44
CA GLN A 47 -11.92 -1.21 8.34
C GLN A 47 -12.89 -2.10 7.55
N THR A 48 -14.13 -2.23 8.00
CA THR A 48 -15.21 -2.72 7.13
C THR A 48 -16.41 -1.78 7.05
N ASP A 49 -16.36 -0.66 7.76
CA ASP A 49 -17.56 0.04 8.24
C ASP A 49 -17.66 1.50 7.81
N GLY A 50 -16.56 2.06 7.35
CA GLY A 50 -16.41 3.48 7.13
C GLY A 50 -15.01 4.00 7.47
N LYS A 51 -14.21 3.26 8.24
CA LYS A 51 -13.26 3.76 9.24
C LYS A 51 -11.83 3.17 9.18
N ILE A 52 -10.89 3.62 10.06
CA ILE A 52 -9.42 3.58 9.85
C ILE A 52 -8.43 3.95 11.05
N ILE A 53 -7.19 3.35 11.22
CA ILE A 53 -6.17 3.40 12.36
C ILE A 53 -4.62 2.99 12.12
N ILE A 54 -3.56 3.55 12.77
CA ILE A 54 -2.43 4.33 12.13
C ILE A 54 -0.91 4.49 12.64
N ALA A 55 -0.23 3.74 13.52
CA ALA A 55 1.07 4.20 14.14
C ALA A 55 2.34 4.73 13.40
N GLY A 56 2.86 5.92 13.79
CA GLY A 56 4.30 6.41 13.72
C GLY A 56 4.71 7.64 14.59
N GLU A 57 4.73 8.93 14.17
CA GLU A 57 5.45 10.04 14.84
C GLU A 57 4.76 11.44 15.11
N PHE A 58 3.47 11.69 14.88
CA PHE A 58 2.55 12.84 15.25
C PHE A 58 2.81 13.73 16.69
N ILE A 59 2.50 15.08 17.03
CA ILE A 59 2.20 15.89 18.34
C ILE A 59 0.75 16.39 18.86
N SER A 60 -0.30 16.77 18.12
CA SER A 60 -1.73 16.99 18.56
C SER A 60 -2.93 16.91 17.47
N TYR A 61 -3.65 15.76 17.22
CA TYR A 61 -4.72 15.42 16.20
C TYR A 61 -5.65 16.57 15.88
N ASP A 62 -5.73 17.00 14.64
CA ASP A 62 -6.46 18.21 14.27
C ASP A 62 -6.34 19.35 15.31
N TYR A 63 -5.08 19.70 15.61
CA TYR A 63 -4.43 20.54 16.64
C TYR A 63 -4.60 20.03 18.10
N LYS A 64 -4.94 18.74 18.36
CA LYS A 64 -5.27 18.13 19.69
C LYS A 64 -4.36 17.03 20.28
N SER A 65 -3.85 17.11 21.50
CA SER A 65 -2.87 16.12 22.00
C SER A 65 -3.26 14.65 21.95
N LYS A 66 -2.23 13.82 21.79
CA LYS A 66 -2.38 12.45 21.39
C LYS A 66 -1.35 11.48 22.06
N ASN A 67 -1.76 10.31 22.60
CA ASN A 67 -1.15 9.10 23.29
C ASN A 67 -0.96 7.91 22.35
N ARG A 68 -1.58 8.15 21.23
CA ARG A 68 -1.19 7.91 19.87
C ARG A 68 -1.89 6.59 19.47
N ILE A 69 -3.05 6.74 18.75
CA ILE A 69 -4.21 5.84 18.37
C ILE A 69 -5.68 6.40 18.67
N ALA A 70 -6.72 6.23 17.79
CA ALA A 70 -8.11 6.87 17.47
C ALA A 70 -8.61 7.86 16.11
N ARG A 71 -9.99 7.95 16.63
CA ARG A 71 -11.50 8.36 16.37
C ARG A 71 -12.08 9.53 15.50
N LEU A 72 -12.57 9.32 14.24
CA LEU A 72 -13.10 10.24 13.18
C LEU A 72 -14.22 9.53 12.36
N ASN A 73 -14.96 10.24 11.48
CA ASN A 73 -16.06 9.68 10.66
C ASN A 73 -15.73 9.32 9.18
N ALA A 74 -15.92 10.17 8.14
CA ALA A 74 -15.90 9.71 6.73
C ALA A 74 -15.29 10.67 5.66
N ASP A 75 -14.83 11.84 6.08
CA ASP A 75 -14.84 13.10 5.32
C ASP A 75 -14.36 14.35 6.13
N GLY A 76 -14.59 14.47 7.46
CA GLY A 76 -14.81 15.81 8.07
C GLY A 76 -15.87 15.97 9.19
N THR A 77 -16.87 15.09 9.32
CA THR A 77 -18.05 15.31 10.21
C THR A 77 -17.99 14.44 11.46
N THR A 78 -17.12 14.84 12.40
CA THR A 78 -16.43 13.96 13.35
C THR A 78 -17.22 13.35 14.53
N ASP A 79 -16.90 12.09 14.85
CA ASP A 79 -17.03 11.47 16.19
C ASP A 79 -15.66 10.90 16.63
N ASN A 80 -15.46 10.68 17.94
CA ASN A 80 -14.25 10.76 18.78
C ASN A 80 -14.18 9.63 19.81
N SER A 81 -15.00 8.58 19.68
CA SER A 81 -15.57 7.66 20.71
C SER A 81 -14.59 6.91 21.67
N PHE A 82 -13.44 7.48 21.99
CA PHE A 82 -12.23 6.75 21.73
C PHE A 82 -11.05 7.20 22.59
N ASN A 83 -10.48 6.23 23.30
CA ASN A 83 -9.98 6.50 24.64
C ASN A 83 -8.75 5.66 25.00
N VAL A 84 -7.60 6.05 24.46
CA VAL A 84 -6.24 5.54 24.73
C VAL A 84 -5.83 5.22 26.14
N GLY A 85 -6.28 6.00 27.12
CA GLY A 85 -5.56 6.11 28.39
C GLY A 85 -4.11 6.59 28.23
N THR A 86 -3.16 5.83 28.85
CA THR A 86 -1.74 6.19 29.22
C THR A 86 -0.61 5.08 29.24
N GLY A 87 -0.19 4.43 28.13
CA GLY A 87 1.12 3.66 27.94
C GLY A 87 2.44 4.49 27.82
N ALA A 88 3.47 4.51 26.80
CA ALA A 88 4.70 5.32 26.04
C ALA A 88 6.06 6.09 26.40
N ASN A 89 7.15 5.81 25.62
CA ASN A 89 8.15 6.80 25.07
C ASN A 89 8.46 6.72 23.54
N ALA A 90 9.42 5.93 22.96
CA ALA A 90 9.87 6.04 21.50
C ALA A 90 8.93 5.39 20.41
N THR A 91 9.23 5.17 19.09
CA THR A 91 8.24 5.03 17.92
C THR A 91 8.16 3.75 17.03
N ILE A 92 7.08 3.64 16.20
CA ILE A 92 6.42 2.45 15.64
C ILE A 92 7.00 1.80 14.37
N ASN A 93 6.31 1.58 13.19
CA ASN A 93 6.13 0.19 12.62
C ASN A 93 4.87 -0.12 11.69
N THR A 94 3.95 -1.11 11.93
CA THR A 94 3.02 -1.98 11.08
C THR A 94 1.47 -1.88 11.11
N ALA A 95 0.63 -2.83 10.56
CA ALA A 95 -0.65 -3.50 11.03
C ALA A 95 -1.49 -4.45 10.09
N ALA A 96 -2.71 -5.00 10.46
CA ALA A 96 -3.83 -5.69 9.68
C ALA A 96 -5.34 -5.34 9.90
N LEU A 97 -6.35 -6.20 10.05
CA LEU A 97 -7.70 -5.84 10.66
C LEU A 97 -8.10 -6.91 11.67
N GLN A 98 -9.31 -7.29 12.12
CA GLN A 98 -9.45 -8.72 12.49
C GLN A 98 -10.57 -9.46 11.79
N ALA A 99 -10.86 -10.66 12.24
CA ALA A 99 -12.10 -11.33 11.87
C ALA A 99 -13.15 -11.35 13.00
N ASP A 100 -12.83 -10.91 14.23
CA ASP A 100 -13.69 -10.98 15.43
C ASP A 100 -13.95 -9.65 16.16
N GLY A 101 -13.06 -8.69 16.02
CA GLY A 101 -13.29 -7.27 16.17
C GLY A 101 -12.26 -6.34 15.51
N LYS A 102 -10.91 -6.49 15.32
CA LYS A 102 -9.71 -6.65 16.24
C LYS A 102 -8.25 -6.33 15.55
N ILE A 103 -7.04 -6.23 16.23
CA ILE A 103 -5.65 -5.60 15.91
C ILE A 103 -4.21 -6.04 16.58
N VAL A 104 -3.02 -5.68 16.07
CA VAL A 104 -1.65 -5.96 16.56
C VAL A 104 -0.50 -4.87 16.61
N ILE A 105 -0.55 -3.62 17.17
CA ILE A 105 0.51 -2.52 17.42
C ILE A 105 2.08 -2.57 17.51
N ILE A 106 2.92 -3.60 17.33
CA ILE A 106 4.41 -3.67 17.58
C ILE A 106 5.41 -2.46 17.77
N GLY A 107 6.63 -2.66 18.31
CA GLY A 107 7.69 -1.72 18.70
C GLY A 107 8.93 -2.43 19.33
N GLY A 108 9.77 -1.66 20.03
CA GLY A 108 10.74 -2.06 21.04
C GLY A 108 10.32 -1.62 22.48
N PHE A 109 9.00 -1.62 22.77
CA PHE A 109 8.28 -0.57 23.53
C PHE A 109 7.77 -0.75 25.06
N THR A 110 8.49 -0.60 26.23
CA THR A 110 8.39 -1.10 27.71
C THR A 110 7.17 -1.33 28.76
N SER A 111 6.50 -0.39 29.56
CA SER A 111 5.24 -0.59 30.48
C SER A 111 3.80 0.24 30.42
N TYR A 112 2.62 -0.22 29.89
CA TYR A 112 1.11 0.14 29.79
C TYR A 112 0.15 0.81 30.82
N ASN A 113 -0.20 2.11 30.89
CA ASN A 113 -0.78 2.66 32.17
C ASN A 113 0.16 2.28 33.31
N GLY A 114 1.44 2.26 32.95
CA GLY A 114 2.47 1.55 33.70
C GLY A 114 2.57 0.01 33.52
N ILE A 115 1.70 -0.71 32.79
CA ILE A 115 1.67 -2.20 32.63
C ILE A 115 2.76 -2.75 31.70
N ALA A 116 3.85 -3.27 32.28
CA ALA A 116 5.00 -3.89 31.58
C ALA A 116 4.58 -4.89 30.52
N LYS A 117 5.09 -4.74 29.30
CA LYS A 117 4.59 -5.54 28.18
C LYS A 117 5.65 -5.85 27.09
N ASN A 118 6.91 -6.18 27.49
CA ASN A 118 8.22 -6.17 26.77
C ASN A 118 8.39 -6.94 25.46
N ARG A 119 7.62 -6.55 24.49
CA ARG A 119 7.80 -6.84 23.08
C ARG A 119 6.63 -7.53 22.37
N ILE A 120 5.45 -7.77 22.93
CA ILE A 120 4.26 -7.99 22.06
C ILE A 120 3.12 -7.04 22.49
N ALA A 121 2.05 -6.78 21.73
CA ALA A 121 0.85 -6.08 22.19
C ALA A 121 -0.55 -6.56 21.82
N ARG A 122 -1.60 -6.15 22.52
CA ARG A 122 -2.95 -6.72 22.31
C ARG A 122 -3.91 -5.53 22.65
N ILE A 123 -5.24 -5.55 22.78
CA ILE A 123 -6.21 -4.48 22.43
C ILE A 123 -7.73 -4.93 22.46
N ASN A 124 -8.83 -4.14 22.50
CA ASN A 124 -10.15 -4.59 21.93
C ASN A 124 -11.17 -3.52 21.46
N ALA A 125 -12.16 -3.01 22.21
CA ALA A 125 -13.48 -2.67 21.62
C ALA A 125 -13.76 -1.20 21.19
N ASP A 126 -13.01 -0.25 21.72
CA ASP A 126 -13.48 1.04 22.28
C ASP A 126 -12.35 1.98 22.82
N GLY A 127 -11.38 1.41 23.52
CA GLY A 127 -10.20 2.01 24.05
C GLY A 127 -9.56 1.45 25.32
N THR A 128 -10.13 0.46 26.07
CA THR A 128 -9.98 0.28 27.56
C THR A 128 -9.05 -0.83 28.18
N LEU A 129 -9.52 -1.92 28.85
CA LEU A 129 -8.70 -2.85 29.71
C LEU A 129 -9.15 -4.37 29.82
N ASP A 130 -8.22 -5.36 29.79
CA ASP A 130 -8.43 -6.84 30.01
C ASP A 130 -7.09 -7.65 30.30
N THR A 131 -7.06 -9.00 30.18
CA THR A 131 -6.19 -9.99 30.88
C THR A 131 -5.61 -11.23 30.11
N THR A 132 -6.21 -11.77 29.04
CA THR A 132 -5.90 -13.13 28.46
C THR A 132 -4.52 -13.48 27.84
N PHE A 133 -3.99 -12.82 26.79
CA PHE A 133 -2.68 -13.22 26.18
C PHE A 133 -1.54 -12.80 27.06
N GLU A 134 -0.73 -13.78 27.32
CA GLU A 134 0.47 -13.66 28.11
C GLU A 134 1.66 -14.35 27.40
N PRO A 135 2.44 -13.65 26.57
CA PRO A 135 3.77 -14.02 26.14
C PRO A 135 4.78 -13.71 27.24
N GLY A 136 4.71 -14.45 28.35
CA GLY A 136 5.79 -14.65 29.33
C GLY A 136 6.70 -13.45 29.59
N SER A 137 7.99 -13.59 29.25
CA SER A 137 9.11 -12.66 29.55
C SER A 137 9.39 -11.56 28.53
N GLY A 138 9.15 -11.78 27.23
CA GLY A 138 9.63 -10.87 26.19
C GLY A 138 11.06 -11.11 25.78
N PHE A 139 11.77 -10.06 25.34
CA PHE A 139 13.05 -10.22 24.65
C PHE A 139 14.03 -8.91 24.70
N ASN A 140 15.18 -8.77 23.95
CA ASN A 140 16.15 -7.54 23.80
C ASN A 140 16.22 -6.32 22.67
N SER A 141 16.27 -6.36 21.27
CA SER A 141 16.78 -5.26 20.30
C SER A 141 15.91 -4.30 19.30
N TYR A 142 16.00 -4.26 17.90
CA TYR A 142 15.29 -3.31 16.90
C TYR A 142 15.00 -3.63 15.33
N ASN A 143 13.92 -3.09 14.64
CA ASN A 143 13.37 -3.17 13.18
C ASN A 143 12.63 -4.51 12.69
N SER A 144 11.60 -4.68 11.76
CA SER A 144 10.78 -5.98 11.49
C SER A 144 9.41 -6.04 10.57
N ILE A 145 8.17 -6.75 10.70
CA ILE A 145 6.79 -6.90 9.87
C ILE A 145 5.25 -7.38 10.29
N ALA A 146 4.56 -8.58 10.10
CA ALA A 146 3.24 -9.06 10.73
C ALA A 146 1.78 -9.78 10.40
N VAL A 147 1.27 -10.26 9.20
CA VAL A 147 0.01 -10.82 8.41
C VAL A 147 -0.70 -12.26 8.25
N GLN A 148 -2.02 -12.43 8.00
CA GLN A 148 -2.83 -13.44 7.18
C GLN A 148 -4.30 -13.71 7.68
N THR A 149 -5.28 -14.30 6.94
CA THR A 149 -6.76 -14.41 7.17
C THR A 149 -7.48 -15.80 7.24
N ASP A 150 -7.20 -16.82 8.08
CA ASP A 150 -7.99 -18.09 8.18
C ASP A 150 -7.86 -18.95 9.51
N GLY A 151 -7.70 -18.34 10.70
CA GLY A 151 -7.39 -18.92 12.05
C GLY A 151 -5.95 -19.40 12.43
N LYS A 152 -5.03 -18.51 12.92
CA LYS A 152 -3.56 -18.62 13.33
C LYS A 152 -2.49 -17.61 12.71
N ILE A 153 -1.71 -16.73 13.44
CA ILE A 153 -0.81 -15.53 13.12
C ILE A 153 0.84 -15.50 13.15
N LEU A 154 1.69 -16.30 12.44
CA LEU A 154 3.20 -16.29 12.02
C LEU A 154 4.40 -15.18 12.17
N ILE A 155 4.88 -14.50 13.30
CA ILE A 155 6.16 -13.69 13.74
C ILE A 155 7.46 -13.51 12.82
N GLY A 156 8.70 -12.96 13.13
CA GLY A 156 9.85 -12.96 12.09
C GLY A 156 11.45 -12.91 12.24
N GLY A 157 12.17 -12.00 12.92
CA GLY A 157 13.50 -11.34 12.57
C GLY A 157 14.92 -11.63 13.05
N TYR A 158 15.99 -10.78 13.07
CA TYR A 158 17.29 -10.84 13.83
C TYR A 158 17.23 -11.30 15.30
N PHE A 159 16.67 -12.49 15.51
CA PHE A 159 16.53 -13.04 16.82
C PHE A 159 17.85 -13.62 17.30
N THR A 160 17.74 -14.54 18.27
CA THR A 160 18.74 -15.48 18.70
C THR A 160 18.21 -16.46 19.77
N SER A 161 17.33 -16.11 20.74
CA SER A 161 16.93 -17.08 21.81
C SER A 161 15.61 -16.80 22.60
N TYR A 162 14.42 -17.39 22.31
CA TYR A 162 13.24 -17.35 23.27
C TYR A 162 13.50 -18.23 24.47
N ASN A 163 12.81 -19.35 24.46
CA ASN A 163 12.61 -20.19 25.57
C ASN A 163 13.92 -21.00 25.79
N GLY A 164 14.85 -20.49 26.59
CA GLY A 164 16.09 -21.19 26.96
C GLY A 164 17.21 -21.02 25.95
N VAL A 165 17.16 -21.74 24.82
CA VAL A 165 18.26 -21.78 23.84
C VAL A 165 17.97 -21.04 22.53
N ALA A 166 17.25 -21.61 21.57
CA ALA A 166 17.09 -21.07 20.21
C ALA A 166 16.04 -21.83 19.37
N ARG A 167 15.46 -21.22 18.34
CA ARG A 167 14.52 -21.90 17.40
C ARG A 167 14.35 -21.07 16.11
N LYS A 168 15.50 -20.84 15.44
CA LYS A 168 16.03 -19.68 14.65
C LYS A 168 15.15 -18.99 13.56
N HIS A 169 15.66 -18.57 12.39
CA HIS A 169 15.00 -17.89 11.22
C HIS A 169 13.55 -18.09 10.80
N ILE A 170 12.66 -18.71 11.57
CA ILE A 170 11.23 -18.74 11.28
C ILE A 170 10.46 -19.28 12.54
N ALA A 171 9.11 -19.19 12.75
CA ALA A 171 8.34 -19.97 13.77
C ALA A 171 6.78 -20.09 13.83
N ARG A 172 6.10 -20.37 15.01
CA ARG A 172 4.61 -20.37 15.35
C ARG A 172 4.07 -19.95 16.82
N LEU A 173 2.92 -19.20 16.96
CA LEU A 173 2.01 -18.69 18.09
C LEU A 173 0.37 -18.77 17.91
N ASN A 174 -0.61 -18.60 18.87
CA ASN A 174 -2.08 -19.05 18.80
C ASN A 174 -3.12 -18.02 19.28
N SER A 175 -4.40 -18.40 19.37
CA SER A 175 -5.42 -17.64 20.10
C SER A 175 -5.09 -17.69 21.56
N ASP A 176 -5.24 -18.88 22.14
CA ASP A 176 -5.05 -19.34 23.51
C ASP A 176 -3.55 -19.66 23.74
N GLY A 177 -3.17 -20.53 24.68
CA GLY A 177 -1.83 -21.13 24.69
C GLY A 177 -0.62 -20.18 24.87
N THR A 178 0.49 -20.57 24.22
CA THR A 178 1.91 -20.55 24.60
C THR A 178 2.76 -21.18 23.47
N LEU A 179 4.08 -21.30 23.58
CA LEU A 179 4.93 -21.42 22.39
C LEU A 179 5.01 -22.82 21.77
N ASP A 180 5.34 -22.93 20.48
CA ASP A 180 5.57 -24.19 19.80
C ASP A 180 6.65 -25.18 20.29
N THR A 181 6.53 -26.44 19.83
CA THR A 181 7.23 -27.63 20.38
C THR A 181 7.88 -28.64 19.40
N SER A 182 7.43 -28.78 18.15
CA SER A 182 7.63 -29.96 17.24
C SER A 182 8.97 -30.17 16.46
N PHE A 183 9.10 -29.77 15.17
CA PHE A 183 9.63 -30.73 14.13
C PHE A 183 10.83 -30.37 13.21
N GLY A 184 11.24 -29.10 13.03
CA GLY A 184 12.45 -28.68 12.29
C GLY A 184 13.80 -29.07 12.94
N SER A 185 14.77 -28.16 13.10
CA SER A 185 15.77 -28.26 14.20
C SER A 185 16.54 -26.95 14.45
N ALA A 186 16.67 -26.55 15.71
CA ALA A 186 17.79 -25.93 16.46
C ALA A 186 18.58 -24.68 15.93
N VAL A 187 18.68 -24.43 14.63
CA VAL A 187 19.98 -24.11 14.01
C VAL A 187 20.14 -22.75 13.26
N GLY A 188 21.40 -22.29 13.10
CA GLY A 188 21.79 -21.31 12.07
C GLY A 188 23.12 -20.52 12.22
N LEU A 189 23.27 -19.54 11.32
CA LEU A 189 24.29 -18.51 10.97
C LEU A 189 24.25 -17.07 11.62
N ASP A 190 23.98 -15.99 10.86
CA ASP A 190 24.28 -14.55 11.12
C ASP A 190 23.24 -13.41 10.72
N SER A 191 22.74 -13.27 9.48
CA SER A 191 22.32 -11.96 8.85
C SER A 191 20.85 -11.54 8.60
N THR A 192 20.26 -11.78 7.39
CA THR A 192 19.42 -10.98 6.43
C THR A 192 17.94 -11.29 5.99
N VAL A 193 17.10 -12.16 6.60
CA VAL A 193 15.69 -12.66 6.20
C VAL A 193 14.83 -11.42 5.92
N LYS A 194 13.82 -11.38 5.04
CA LYS A 194 12.89 -10.26 4.98
C LYS A 194 11.41 -10.67 4.71
N GLU A 195 10.74 -10.49 3.59
CA GLU A 195 9.29 -10.12 3.40
C GLU A 195 8.20 -11.00 2.64
N ILE A 196 6.98 -11.33 3.14
CA ILE A 196 6.49 -12.75 3.15
C ILE A 196 5.16 -13.28 2.39
N VAL A 197 5.00 -13.51 1.09
CA VAL A 197 3.66 -13.41 0.40
C VAL A 197 2.65 -14.63 0.02
N LEU A 198 1.70 -15.20 0.83
CA LEU A 198 0.77 -16.42 0.58
C LEU A 198 0.40 -17.01 -0.85
N GLN A 199 -0.08 -18.28 -0.95
CA GLN A 199 -0.57 -19.01 -2.17
C GLN A 199 -1.98 -19.76 -2.11
N PRO A 200 -2.49 -20.64 -3.04
CA PRO A 200 -3.91 -21.07 -3.13
C PRO A 200 -4.18 -22.62 -3.16
N ASP A 201 -3.19 -23.44 -2.82
CA ASP A 201 -3.19 -24.92 -2.66
C ASP A 201 -2.25 -25.51 -1.48
N GLY A 202 -2.07 -24.89 -0.26
CA GLY A 202 -1.13 -25.30 0.90
C GLY A 202 -0.15 -24.31 1.74
N LYS A 203 1.01 -23.78 1.22
CA LYS A 203 2.36 -23.39 1.71
C LYS A 203 3.07 -21.95 1.73
N ILE A 204 4.05 -21.72 2.66
CA ILE A 204 4.95 -20.58 3.13
C ILE A 204 6.33 -20.23 2.40
N LEU A 205 6.52 -19.25 1.46
CA LEU A 205 7.72 -18.59 0.83
C LEU A 205 8.84 -17.65 1.44
N ILE A 206 9.80 -18.07 2.34
CA ILE A 206 11.27 -17.73 2.69
C ILE A 206 11.97 -16.49 1.97
N ILE A 207 13.21 -15.97 2.06
CA ILE A 207 13.84 -14.64 1.55
C ILE A 207 14.95 -13.89 2.39
N GLY A 208 16.27 -14.00 2.21
CA GLY A 208 17.25 -13.09 2.90
C GLY A 208 18.56 -13.78 3.40
N ASP A 209 19.65 -13.08 3.84
CA ASP A 209 21.12 -13.44 3.73
C ASP A 209 21.91 -14.53 4.59
N PHE A 210 23.28 -14.71 4.48
CA PHE A 210 23.83 -16.09 4.38
C PHE A 210 25.26 -16.65 4.71
N LEU A 211 25.25 -17.93 5.18
CA LEU A 211 26.32 -18.95 5.40
C LEU A 211 25.91 -20.41 5.01
N THR A 212 25.51 -21.38 5.90
CA THR A 212 25.39 -22.84 5.52
C THR A 212 24.38 -23.85 6.26
N PHE A 213 23.24 -24.36 5.70
CA PHE A 213 22.17 -25.44 5.98
C PHE A 213 22.54 -26.74 6.73
N ASP A 214 23.36 -26.59 7.76
CA ASP A 214 24.56 -27.38 8.10
C ASP A 214 25.30 -27.70 6.82
N GLY A 215 25.19 -26.69 5.94
CA GLY A 215 25.47 -26.87 4.54
C GLY A 215 24.68 -26.04 3.53
N THR A 216 24.12 -26.71 2.52
CA THR A 216 23.05 -26.21 1.61
C THR A 216 23.14 -24.67 1.47
N SER A 217 24.12 -24.19 0.68
CA SER A 217 24.21 -22.78 0.29
C SER A 217 22.95 -22.38 -0.41
N ARG A 218 22.29 -21.38 0.13
CA ARG A 218 21.17 -20.83 -0.54
C ARG A 218 21.00 -19.32 -0.24
N LYS A 219 21.21 -18.44 -1.21
CA LYS A 219 21.22 -17.00 -1.33
C LYS A 219 19.95 -16.46 -2.10
N ASN A 220 19.32 -15.45 -1.59
CA ASN A 220 18.22 -14.60 -2.03
C ASN A 220 16.78 -15.18 -2.49
N ILE A 221 16.53 -16.48 -2.96
CA ILE A 221 15.22 -17.19 -3.45
C ILE A 221 14.87 -18.74 -3.10
N ALA A 222 13.76 -19.29 -2.49
CA ALA A 222 13.66 -20.68 -1.85
C ALA A 222 12.38 -21.61 -1.89
N ARG A 223 12.18 -22.76 -1.14
CA ARG A 223 10.92 -23.61 -0.85
C ARG A 223 10.81 -24.60 0.37
N LEU A 224 9.61 -25.04 0.91
CA LEU A 224 9.19 -26.01 2.02
C LEU A 224 7.85 -26.91 1.67
N ASN A 225 7.18 -27.83 2.46
CA ASN A 225 5.96 -28.65 2.01
C ASN A 225 4.92 -29.29 3.01
N ALA A 226 4.78 -30.64 3.30
CA ALA A 226 3.74 -31.30 4.17
C ALA A 226 3.86 -31.59 5.74
N ASP A 227 5.03 -31.76 6.42
CA ASP A 227 5.27 -31.50 7.89
C ASP A 227 6.63 -30.73 8.25
N GLY A 228 6.57 -29.53 8.86
CA GLY A 228 7.72 -28.73 9.38
C GLY A 228 9.09 -28.37 8.71
N THR A 229 9.37 -28.22 7.39
CA THR A 229 10.77 -28.20 6.84
C THR A 229 11.12 -27.43 5.54
N LEU A 230 11.67 -28.03 4.44
CA LEU A 230 12.28 -27.43 3.22
C LEU A 230 12.10 -28.12 1.82
N ASP A 231 11.45 -27.48 0.84
CA ASP A 231 11.11 -27.91 -0.53
C ASP A 231 12.24 -27.60 -1.47
N ILE A 232 13.18 -28.50 -1.36
CA ILE A 232 14.21 -28.84 -2.32
C ILE A 232 13.82 -28.74 -3.80
N THR A 233 12.56 -28.95 -4.25
CA THR A 233 12.24 -28.74 -5.67
C THR A 233 12.59 -27.33 -6.07
N PHE A 234 12.62 -26.38 -5.13
CA PHE A 234 13.12 -25.07 -5.42
C PHE A 234 14.66 -25.00 -5.59
N ASN A 235 15.18 -25.49 -6.74
CA ASN A 235 16.59 -25.70 -7.18
C ASN A 235 17.55 -24.51 -7.45
N SER A 236 18.85 -24.75 -7.75
CA SER A 236 19.80 -23.61 -7.88
C SER A 236 21.13 -23.70 -8.72
N GLY A 237 21.70 -22.50 -9.04
CA GLY A 237 22.99 -22.12 -9.71
C GLY A 237 23.98 -21.26 -8.86
N ASN A 238 24.18 -19.92 -9.08
CA ASN A 238 24.70 -18.94 -8.05
C ASN A 238 24.19 -17.44 -7.96
N GLY A 239 22.95 -17.07 -8.36
CA GLY A 239 22.18 -15.96 -7.73
C GLY A 239 22.57 -14.46 -7.64
N ALA A 240 21.76 -13.67 -6.91
CA ALA A 240 21.29 -12.31 -7.12
C ALA A 240 21.31 -11.37 -5.86
N ASN A 241 22.33 -10.49 -5.62
CA ASN A 241 22.82 -9.92 -4.32
C ASN A 241 22.22 -8.71 -3.50
N GLY A 242 21.39 -8.96 -2.50
CA GLY A 242 20.99 -7.93 -1.51
C GLY A 242 19.62 -7.42 -1.80
N ILE A 243 18.47 -7.95 -1.37
CA ILE A 243 17.15 -7.68 -1.97
C ILE A 243 16.16 -6.84 -1.04
N GLU A 244 14.97 -6.37 -1.51
CA GLU A 244 14.05 -5.38 -0.83
C GLU A 244 12.49 -5.18 -1.29
N THR A 245 11.64 -6.08 -1.87
CA THR A 245 10.12 -6.09 -2.08
C THR A 245 9.45 -7.43 -2.39
N ILE A 246 8.10 -7.60 -2.56
CA ILE A 246 7.39 -8.76 -3.19
C ILE A 246 5.79 -8.77 -3.32
N ALA A 247 4.99 -9.21 -4.34
CA ALA A 247 3.45 -9.37 -4.29
C ALA A 247 2.80 -10.64 -4.95
N LEU A 248 1.58 -10.70 -5.59
CA LEU A 248 1.04 -11.96 -6.20
C LEU A 248 0.13 -12.07 -7.50
N GLN A 249 0.57 -12.22 -8.76
CA GLN A 249 -0.23 -12.72 -9.95
C GLN A 249 -1.70 -13.42 -10.01
N THR A 250 -2.31 -13.60 -11.22
CA THR A 250 -3.40 -14.57 -11.67
C THR A 250 -3.08 -16.09 -11.96
N ASP A 251 -2.80 -16.59 -13.17
CA ASP A 251 -2.28 -17.94 -13.54
C ASP A 251 -0.81 -18.39 -13.10
N GLY A 252 -0.35 -18.20 -11.83
CA GLY A 252 0.98 -18.60 -11.27
C GLY A 252 2.32 -17.71 -11.02
N LYS A 253 2.84 -16.91 -11.94
CA LYS A 253 4.01 -15.99 -12.05
C LYS A 253 4.53 -14.94 -10.98
N ILE A 254 5.41 -15.29 -9.97
CA ILE A 254 6.33 -14.50 -9.00
C ILE A 254 7.51 -13.63 -9.54
N LEU A 255 7.89 -12.49 -8.97
CA LEU A 255 8.91 -11.56 -9.54
C LEU A 255 10.45 -11.58 -9.05
N ILE A 256 11.09 -10.50 -8.53
CA ILE A 256 12.40 -10.16 -7.81
C ILE A 256 13.45 -9.08 -8.24
N GLY A 257 13.70 -7.98 -7.44
CA GLY A 257 14.80 -6.97 -7.56
C GLY A 257 14.80 -5.42 -7.21
N GLY A 258 16.01 -4.78 -7.23
CA GLY A 258 16.63 -3.53 -6.72
C GLY A 258 18.02 -3.11 -7.33
N TYR A 259 19.13 -2.81 -6.63
CA TYR A 259 20.29 -2.00 -7.10
C TYR A 259 21.32 -2.60 -8.12
N PHE A 260 20.99 -3.67 -8.83
CA PHE A 260 21.93 -4.72 -9.26
C PHE A 260 22.87 -4.64 -10.52
N SER A 261 23.37 -5.84 -10.91
CA SER A 261 23.72 -6.27 -12.28
C SER A 261 23.67 -7.79 -12.70
N THR A 262 23.96 -8.84 -11.90
CA THR A 262 23.66 -10.30 -12.25
C THR A 262 23.00 -11.38 -11.32
N TYR A 263 22.33 -12.43 -11.87
CA TYR A 263 22.04 -13.67 -11.08
C TYR A 263 22.21 -14.97 -11.79
N ASN A 264 22.77 -15.98 -11.08
CA ASN A 264 23.80 -16.90 -11.62
C ASN A 264 24.39 -16.18 -12.81
N PHE A 265 24.88 -15.00 -12.45
CA PHE A 265 25.76 -14.31 -13.33
C PHE A 265 25.10 -13.72 -14.60
N THR A 266 23.76 -13.73 -14.79
CA THR A 266 23.15 -13.04 -15.95
C THR A 266 22.64 -11.65 -15.68
N SER A 267 22.94 -10.78 -16.65
CA SER A 267 22.92 -9.30 -16.75
C SER A 267 21.58 -8.62 -16.54
N SER A 268 20.97 -8.93 -15.43
CA SER A 268 19.80 -8.24 -14.98
C SER A 268 20.24 -6.79 -14.78
N SER A 269 19.60 -5.81 -15.42
CA SER A 269 19.68 -4.31 -15.41
C SER A 269 18.64 -3.20 -14.70
N CYS A 270 17.49 -3.00 -13.84
CA CYS A 270 16.25 -3.38 -12.84
C CYS A 270 14.76 -4.02 -13.02
N PHE A 271 14.49 -5.34 -13.31
CA PHE A 271 13.20 -6.16 -13.31
C PHE A 271 13.36 -7.75 -13.54
N ALA A 272 12.51 -8.52 -14.33
CA ALA A 272 12.51 -9.95 -14.95
C ALA A 272 11.18 -10.59 -15.60
N ARG A 273 11.16 -11.89 -16.08
CA ARG A 273 10.08 -13.01 -16.05
C ARG A 273 10.57 -14.29 -16.82
N LEU A 274 10.04 -15.55 -16.73
CA LEU A 274 9.39 -16.37 -15.64
C LEU A 274 8.00 -17.20 -15.93
N ASN A 275 7.73 -18.39 -15.27
CA ASN A 275 6.81 -19.65 -15.34
C ASN A 275 6.94 -20.50 -14.05
N SER A 276 6.80 -21.83 -13.79
CA SER A 276 6.68 -22.52 -12.44
C SER A 276 7.77 -23.46 -11.75
N ASP A 277 8.97 -23.67 -12.22
CA ASP A 277 10.13 -24.31 -11.55
C ASP A 277 11.41 -23.43 -11.28
N GLY A 278 11.30 -22.18 -10.84
CA GLY A 278 12.19 -20.96 -10.73
C GLY A 278 13.14 -20.49 -11.81
N THR A 279 13.35 -21.30 -12.83
CA THR A 279 14.26 -21.05 -13.95
C THR A 279 13.93 -19.77 -14.70
N LEU A 280 14.95 -19.03 -15.17
CA LEU A 280 14.81 -17.96 -16.17
C LEU A 280 14.84 -18.54 -17.59
N ASP A 281 14.93 -19.86 -17.79
CA ASP A 281 15.26 -20.50 -19.08
C ASP A 281 14.18 -20.33 -20.17
N SER A 282 14.40 -19.57 -21.25
CA SER A 282 15.56 -18.70 -21.53
C SER A 282 15.30 -17.35 -22.23
N THR A 283 14.09 -17.00 -22.71
CA THR A 283 13.93 -15.87 -23.66
C THR A 283 12.73 -14.92 -23.41
N PHE A 284 13.00 -13.62 -23.27
CA PHE A 284 12.06 -12.48 -23.42
C PHE A 284 12.84 -11.17 -23.45
N ASN A 285 12.11 -10.07 -23.61
CA ASN A 285 12.55 -8.98 -24.47
C ASN A 285 12.98 -7.69 -23.75
N LEU A 286 13.56 -7.78 -22.54
CA LEU A 286 13.37 -6.66 -21.66
C LEU A 286 14.06 -5.30 -22.05
N GLY A 287 15.33 -5.29 -22.53
CA GLY A 287 16.13 -4.16 -23.07
C GLY A 287 17.56 -3.91 -22.45
N THR A 288 17.90 -2.72 -21.88
CA THR A 288 19.06 -2.43 -20.96
C THR A 288 18.79 -2.13 -19.48
N GLY A 289 17.54 -2.07 -19.06
CA GLY A 289 17.13 -2.05 -17.69
C GLY A 289 17.11 -0.72 -17.01
N PHE A 290 16.75 -0.83 -15.74
CA PHE A 290 16.81 0.16 -14.70
C PHE A 290 18.18 0.26 -13.93
N ASP A 291 19.08 1.19 -14.28
CA ASP A 291 20.34 1.70 -13.68
C ASP A 291 20.52 1.84 -12.15
N GLY A 292 19.67 1.27 -11.30
CA GLY A 292 19.72 1.23 -9.83
C GLY A 292 18.46 0.51 -9.37
N SER A 293 17.66 0.97 -8.39
CA SER A 293 16.84 0.02 -7.61
C SER A 293 15.29 0.09 -7.42
N VAL A 294 14.55 -1.01 -7.58
CA VAL A 294 13.22 -1.25 -6.94
C VAL A 294 13.28 -1.92 -5.56
N ARG A 295 12.13 -1.86 -4.87
CA ARG A 295 11.74 -2.21 -3.48
C ARG A 295 10.20 -2.14 -3.34
N LYS A 296 9.38 -1.97 -4.41
CA LYS A 296 7.95 -2.39 -4.47
C LYS A 296 7.36 -2.73 -5.85
N ILE A 297 6.10 -3.25 -6.00
CA ILE A 297 5.33 -3.90 -7.18
C ILE A 297 3.96 -4.45 -6.83
N ILE A 298 2.85 -3.82 -7.16
CA ILE A 298 1.51 -4.46 -7.02
C ILE A 298 1.30 -5.56 -8.02
N SER A 299 0.08 -6.03 -8.06
CA SER A 299 -0.44 -7.15 -8.72
C SER A 299 -1.88 -6.69 -9.28
N GLN A 300 -2.42 -6.98 -10.48
CA GLN A 300 -3.89 -6.85 -10.78
C GLN A 300 -4.38 -7.94 -11.80
N SER A 301 -5.69 -8.12 -11.99
CA SER A 301 -6.33 -9.19 -12.82
C SER A 301 -6.01 -9.43 -14.34
N ASN A 302 -6.07 -8.49 -15.31
CA ASN A 302 -5.69 -8.70 -16.73
C ASN A 302 -4.24 -9.16 -16.98
N GLY A 303 -3.55 -9.67 -15.95
CA GLY A 303 -2.20 -10.19 -15.90
C GLY A 303 -1.14 -9.10 -15.94
N LYS A 304 -1.58 -7.86 -16.08
CA LYS A 304 -0.72 -6.73 -16.31
C LYS A 304 0.17 -6.47 -15.06
N MET A 305 1.05 -5.48 -15.14
CA MET A 305 2.30 -5.17 -14.39
C MET A 305 2.37 -3.65 -14.07
N ILE A 306 3.12 -3.09 -13.09
CA ILE A 306 3.36 -1.64 -12.71
C ILE A 306 4.76 -1.43 -12.01
N ILE A 307 5.57 -0.34 -12.22
CA ILE A 307 6.88 -0.04 -11.59
C ILE A 307 7.25 1.37 -11.17
N ALA A 308 8.07 1.36 -10.12
CA ALA A 308 8.89 2.39 -9.60
C ALA A 308 9.89 1.84 -8.59
N GLY A 309 10.82 2.69 -8.22
CA GLY A 309 12.15 2.39 -7.71
C GLY A 309 13.04 3.52 -8.09
N SER A 310 14.35 3.37 -8.08
CA SER A 310 15.18 4.53 -7.98
C SER A 310 15.48 5.50 -9.18
N PHE A 311 15.33 5.27 -10.52
CA PHE A 311 15.45 6.08 -11.85
C PHE A 311 16.78 7.04 -12.01
N THR A 312 17.80 6.96 -12.92
CA THR A 312 18.92 7.97 -13.15
C THR A 312 19.05 8.62 -14.53
N SER A 313 19.58 7.95 -15.58
CA SER A 313 20.12 8.69 -16.75
C SER A 313 20.33 7.92 -18.07
N TYR A 314 19.65 8.37 -19.15
CA TYR A 314 20.13 8.26 -20.56
C TYR A 314 19.32 9.17 -21.51
N ASN A 315 19.97 9.91 -22.41
CA ASN A 315 19.39 10.72 -23.51
C ASN A 315 18.33 11.80 -23.17
N GLY A 316 17.04 11.47 -22.94
CA GLY A 316 15.95 12.47 -22.98
C GLY A 316 14.55 11.99 -22.53
N THR A 317 14.08 10.83 -23.02
CA THR A 317 13.75 9.65 -22.19
C THR A 317 14.29 9.84 -20.84
N ALA A 318 13.33 9.90 -20.01
CA ALA A 318 13.47 9.90 -18.64
C ALA A 318 12.46 8.79 -18.31
N LYS A 319 11.46 9.12 -17.54
CA LYS A 319 10.52 8.17 -16.97
C LYS A 319 11.05 7.42 -15.79
N ASN A 320 11.92 8.02 -15.03
CA ASN A 320 11.48 8.88 -13.94
C ASN A 320 10.21 8.32 -13.17
N SER A 321 9.81 8.71 -11.98
CA SER A 321 8.87 8.03 -11.02
C SER A 321 8.12 6.71 -11.20
N LEU A 322 7.62 6.31 -12.36
CA LEU A 322 6.22 5.99 -12.42
C LEU A 322 5.79 5.01 -13.51
N ALA A 323 6.72 4.19 -13.99
CA ALA A 323 6.65 3.46 -15.25
C ALA A 323 5.33 2.75 -15.60
N ARG A 324 4.96 2.71 -16.93
CA ARG A 324 3.98 1.77 -17.57
C ARG A 324 4.59 0.82 -18.61
N LEU A 325 3.71 0.07 -19.30
CA LEU A 325 4.02 -1.05 -20.19
C LEU A 325 2.81 -1.69 -21.03
N ASN A 326 2.19 -1.20 -22.13
CA ASN A 326 0.86 -1.69 -22.62
C ASN A 326 0.60 -3.14 -23.20
N SER A 327 1.07 -3.56 -24.37
CA SER A 327 0.83 -4.89 -25.04
C SER A 327 1.64 -6.14 -24.58
N ASP A 328 2.77 -6.53 -25.24
CA ASP A 328 3.61 -7.77 -25.12
C ASP A 328 4.90 -7.69 -24.26
N GLY A 329 5.57 -6.53 -24.25
CA GLY A 329 6.85 -6.14 -23.66
C GLY A 329 7.64 -5.06 -24.38
N THR A 330 7.42 -4.92 -25.70
CA THR A 330 8.13 -4.01 -26.61
C THR A 330 7.54 -2.60 -26.85
N LEU A 331 6.30 -2.42 -27.37
CA LEU A 331 5.85 -1.10 -27.90
C LEU A 331 4.31 -0.80 -27.89
N ASP A 332 3.73 -0.39 -26.75
CA ASP A 332 2.38 0.22 -26.62
C ASP A 332 2.28 1.06 -25.31
N THR A 333 1.46 2.13 -25.24
CA THR A 333 1.80 3.41 -24.60
C THR A 333 0.61 4.12 -23.89
N THR A 334 0.27 3.67 -22.68
CA THR A 334 -0.75 4.32 -21.82
C THR A 334 -0.20 4.88 -20.49
N LEU A 335 0.97 5.53 -20.58
CA LEU A 335 1.65 6.37 -19.57
C LEU A 335 2.84 7.30 -19.99
N ASP A 336 2.56 8.52 -20.47
CA ASP A 336 3.44 9.68 -20.33
C ASP A 336 2.91 10.58 -19.23
N SER A 337 2.99 10.09 -18.00
CA SER A 337 3.05 10.88 -16.79
C SER A 337 4.20 11.93 -16.73
N GLY A 338 4.64 12.48 -17.89
CA GLY A 338 5.49 13.67 -18.22
C GLY A 338 6.61 13.95 -17.23
N THR A 339 7.19 15.13 -16.90
CA THR A 339 8.45 15.02 -16.13
C THR A 339 8.41 14.23 -14.83
N GLY A 340 7.31 14.27 -14.01
CA GLY A 340 6.95 13.63 -12.71
C GLY A 340 7.35 14.38 -11.40
N ALA A 341 7.72 13.62 -10.36
CA ALA A 341 8.48 13.83 -9.11
C ALA A 341 10.02 13.38 -8.87
N ASN A 342 10.91 14.16 -8.23
CA ASN A 342 12.38 14.13 -8.36
C ASN A 342 13.25 13.37 -7.29
N GLU A 343 13.09 12.06 -7.08
CA GLU A 343 13.80 11.15 -6.11
C GLU A 343 12.95 10.54 -4.95
N SER A 344 13.31 9.37 -4.42
CA SER A 344 12.58 8.27 -3.70
C SER A 344 11.06 7.93 -4.02
N ILE A 345 10.55 6.72 -3.71
CA ILE A 345 9.18 6.47 -3.17
C ILE A 345 9.29 5.26 -2.26
N HIS A 346 9.31 5.39 -0.95
CA HIS A 346 9.39 4.22 -0.10
C HIS A 346 8.06 3.41 0.06
N ALA A 347 7.20 3.18 -0.98
CA ALA A 347 5.70 3.06 -0.92
C ALA A 347 4.83 2.53 -2.14
N MET A 348 3.52 2.05 -2.01
CA MET A 348 2.41 1.85 -3.06
C MET A 348 1.06 1.02 -2.87
N THR A 349 0.02 1.11 -3.79
CA THR A 349 -1.31 0.45 -4.14
C THR A 349 -2.09 0.76 -5.47
N ILE A 350 -3.32 0.23 -5.67
CA ILE A 350 -4.54 0.94 -6.19
C ILE A 350 -5.69 1.09 -5.19
N LYS A 351 -6.92 1.50 -5.57
CA LYS A 351 -8.24 1.21 -4.98
C LYS A 351 -9.10 0.56 -6.11
N THR A 352 -10.32 0.10 -5.86
CA THR A 352 -11.14 -0.72 -6.79
C THR A 352 -11.58 -0.08 -8.13
N ASP A 353 -11.91 1.20 -8.15
CA ASP A 353 -12.39 2.00 -9.29
C ASP A 353 -11.20 2.56 -10.11
N GLY A 354 -9.96 2.37 -9.64
CA GLY A 354 -8.75 2.21 -10.46
C GLY A 354 -7.86 3.44 -10.71
N LYS A 355 -7.67 4.34 -9.72
CA LYS A 355 -7.36 5.77 -9.98
C LYS A 355 -6.27 6.37 -9.06
N ILE A 356 -5.03 6.62 -9.47
CA ILE A 356 -3.87 6.35 -8.58
C ILE A 356 -3.20 7.47 -7.76
N LEU A 357 -2.47 7.27 -6.66
CA LEU A 357 -1.97 8.28 -5.69
C LEU A 357 -0.57 7.78 -5.29
N THR A 358 0.48 8.62 -5.12
CA THR A 358 1.81 8.42 -4.41
C THR A 358 2.46 9.74 -3.79
N GLY A 359 2.88 9.97 -2.51
CA GLY A 359 3.54 11.26 -1.97
C GLY A 359 4.55 11.06 -0.78
N GLY A 360 5.67 11.81 -0.46
CA GLY A 360 6.93 11.36 0.35
C GLY A 360 8.11 12.25 0.72
N ASN A 361 9.30 11.72 1.09
CA ASN A 361 10.64 12.40 1.10
C ASN A 361 10.90 13.92 1.40
N PHE A 362 10.29 15.03 0.92
CA PHE A 362 11.11 16.12 0.26
C PHE A 362 10.60 17.60 0.13
N THR A 363 10.92 18.33 -0.98
CA THR A 363 10.48 19.68 -1.42
C THR A 363 9.65 20.05 -2.74
N SER A 364 9.25 19.30 -3.82
CA SER A 364 8.76 19.93 -5.12
C SER A 364 7.77 19.40 -6.33
N PHE A 365 7.01 18.27 -6.51
CA PHE A 365 6.45 17.62 -7.80
C PHE A 365 5.71 18.29 -9.00
N ASN A 366 5.63 17.57 -10.16
CA ASN A 366 4.88 17.82 -11.46
C ASN A 366 5.03 19.23 -11.95
N THR A 367 6.19 19.73 -11.59
CA THR A 367 6.57 21.06 -11.88
C THR A 367 5.52 22.10 -11.41
N THR A 368 4.94 22.02 -10.17
CA THR A 368 4.24 23.12 -9.40
C THR A 368 3.92 22.81 -7.88
N LEU A 369 3.14 23.65 -7.15
CA LEU A 369 3.26 24.00 -5.70
C LEU A 369 2.50 23.18 -4.57
N ILE A 370 2.86 21.91 -4.23
CA ILE A 370 1.90 20.92 -3.65
C ILE A 370 2.39 19.90 -2.63
N GLY A 371 3.01 20.56 -1.68
CA GLY A 371 3.65 19.88 -0.63
C GLY A 371 2.66 19.06 0.15
N ARG A 372 2.84 17.76 0.07
CA ARG A 372 2.89 16.82 1.17
C ARG A 372 2.08 15.51 1.00
N LEU A 373 1.16 15.37 0.04
CA LEU A 373 0.61 14.12 -0.50
C LEU A 373 -0.37 14.28 -1.68
N THR A 374 -0.52 13.35 -2.62
CA THR A 374 -0.87 13.60 -4.04
C THR A 374 -2.24 13.18 -4.68
N GLN A 375 -2.30 12.95 -6.01
CA GLN A 375 -2.99 11.89 -6.80
C GLN A 375 -2.65 11.92 -8.32
N LEU A 376 -3.14 10.86 -9.02
CA LEU A 376 -3.40 10.50 -10.44
C LEU A 376 -4.03 9.15 -10.96
N ASN A 377 -5.32 9.16 -11.41
CA ASN A 377 -6.05 8.56 -12.58
C ASN A 377 -5.69 7.32 -13.44
N THR A 378 -5.84 7.48 -14.78
CA THR A 378 -5.89 6.49 -15.89
C THR A 378 -5.49 7.05 -17.28
N ASP A 379 -6.11 8.15 -17.74
CA ASP A 379 -5.72 9.08 -18.84
C ASP A 379 -4.68 10.12 -18.35
N GLY A 380 -4.87 11.46 -18.43
CA GLY A 380 -3.91 12.52 -18.00
C GLY A 380 -3.87 13.17 -16.59
N THR A 381 -3.88 14.52 -16.54
CA THR A 381 -3.32 15.50 -15.55
C THR A 381 -4.11 15.74 -14.25
N ILE A 382 -3.46 15.90 -13.06
CA ILE A 382 -4.07 16.28 -11.74
C ILE A 382 -5.23 17.27 -11.86
N ASP A 383 -6.48 16.89 -12.17
CA ASP A 383 -7.67 17.74 -11.94
C ASP A 383 -8.07 17.93 -10.45
N THR A 384 -7.07 18.33 -9.67
CA THR A 384 -7.03 19.53 -8.81
C THR A 384 -7.91 19.72 -7.57
N THR A 385 -9.15 19.29 -7.57
CA THR A 385 -10.22 19.74 -6.67
C THR A 385 -9.94 19.85 -5.14
N PHE A 386 -8.92 19.16 -4.60
CA PHE A 386 -8.91 18.54 -3.26
C PHE A 386 -7.59 18.59 -2.47
N LEU A 387 -7.60 18.10 -1.21
CA LEU A 387 -6.72 18.69 -0.20
C LEU A 387 -6.66 20.20 -0.45
N ASN A 388 -7.85 20.72 -0.71
CA ASN A 388 -8.20 21.99 -1.29
C ASN A 388 -9.63 22.24 -0.78
N PRO A 389 -9.97 23.49 -0.43
CA PRO A 389 -9.49 24.68 -1.15
C PRO A 389 -8.59 25.64 -0.37
N GLY A 390 -7.52 26.16 -1.01
CA GLY A 390 -6.71 27.28 -0.45
C GLY A 390 -5.17 27.21 -0.52
N GLY A 391 -4.56 26.21 -1.16
CA GLY A 391 -3.15 26.26 -1.58
C GLY A 391 -2.06 25.56 -0.76
N PHE A 392 -0.85 25.73 -1.29
CA PHE A 392 0.37 26.34 -0.71
C PHE A 392 0.92 26.01 0.70
N GLY A 393 0.15 25.79 1.78
CA GLY A 393 0.78 25.54 3.10
C GLY A 393 -0.10 25.00 4.23
N SER A 394 0.28 23.97 5.01
CA SER A 394 1.54 23.19 4.98
C SER A 394 1.42 21.80 5.64
N GLY A 395 1.40 20.72 4.86
CA GLY A 395 1.62 19.32 5.24
C GLY A 395 2.82 18.95 6.16
N SER A 396 3.21 17.67 6.22
CA SER A 396 4.33 17.19 7.03
C SER A 396 5.76 17.13 6.46
N ASN A 397 6.73 16.62 7.27
CA ASN A 397 8.13 17.13 7.41
C ASN A 397 9.43 16.31 7.00
N GLN A 398 9.60 14.98 7.20
CA GLN A 398 10.61 14.06 6.57
C GLN A 398 10.19 12.54 6.63
N SER A 399 10.19 11.77 5.51
CA SER A 399 9.48 10.48 5.12
C SER A 399 7.89 10.34 5.12
N ILE A 400 7.32 9.13 4.87
CA ILE A 400 6.09 8.35 5.22
C ILE A 400 6.09 6.85 4.67
N SER A 401 7.05 5.93 4.86
CA SER A 401 7.04 4.57 4.20
C SER A 401 6.14 3.39 4.69
N ARG A 402 5.44 2.72 3.75
CA ARG A 402 4.81 1.36 3.69
C ARG A 402 3.29 1.11 4.20
N MET A 403 2.37 0.34 3.51
CA MET A 403 0.85 0.56 3.41
C MET A 403 -0.28 -0.55 3.22
N ALA A 404 -1.57 -0.38 3.67
CA ALA A 404 -2.83 -1.19 3.38
C ALA A 404 -4.36 -0.68 3.53
N LEU A 405 -5.37 -1.31 2.87
CA LEU A 405 -6.84 -1.03 2.84
C LEU A 405 -7.66 -2.19 2.19
N GLN A 406 -9.00 -2.31 2.41
CA GLN A 406 -9.94 -3.17 1.61
C GLN A 406 -11.48 -2.91 1.57
N GLN A 407 -12.21 -2.14 2.44
CA GLN A 407 -13.70 -2.17 2.44
C GLN A 407 -14.55 -0.89 2.15
N ASP A 408 -14.29 0.25 2.76
CA ASP A 408 -15.31 1.28 2.99
C ASP A 408 -15.02 2.61 2.32
N GLY A 409 -13.80 2.81 1.84
CA GLY A 409 -13.44 4.04 1.19
C GLY A 409 -12.65 4.99 2.05
N LYS A 410 -12.13 4.65 3.23
CA LYS A 410 -11.39 5.62 4.03
C LYS A 410 -9.96 5.19 4.44
N ILE A 411 -9.06 6.10 4.83
CA ILE A 411 -7.60 6.14 4.58
C ILE A 411 -6.66 6.18 5.81
N LEU A 412 -5.43 5.66 5.76
CA LEU A 412 -4.35 6.12 6.66
C LEU A 412 -3.12 6.58 5.95
N ILE A 413 -2.02 6.75 6.73
CA ILE A 413 -0.68 7.22 6.35
C ILE A 413 0.44 6.79 7.23
N THR A 414 1.63 6.37 6.75
CA THR A 414 2.72 5.90 7.65
C THR A 414 4.23 5.49 7.14
N GLY A 415 5.59 5.86 7.39
CA GLY A 415 6.63 6.98 7.87
C GLY A 415 7.85 7.18 8.96
N GLU A 416 9.03 7.86 8.70
CA GLU A 416 10.15 8.25 9.69
C GLU A 416 10.16 9.50 10.72
N PHE A 417 10.11 10.81 10.36
CA PHE A 417 10.36 12.05 11.24
C PHE A 417 9.14 12.74 11.99
N LEU A 418 9.12 14.02 12.53
CA LEU A 418 8.68 14.42 13.93
C LEU A 418 7.83 15.73 14.40
N SER A 419 7.07 16.57 13.62
CA SER A 419 6.47 17.89 14.10
C SER A 419 5.13 18.59 13.59
N SER A 420 4.64 18.51 12.32
CA SER A 420 3.26 18.90 11.85
C SER A 420 2.88 18.36 10.45
N TYR A 421 1.78 17.59 10.16
CA TYR A 421 1.15 17.62 8.81
C TYR A 421 0.05 18.61 8.87
N ASN A 422 -0.18 19.21 7.72
CA ASN A 422 -1.16 20.22 7.44
C ASN A 422 -1.29 21.05 8.72
N GLY A 423 -0.20 21.75 9.07
CA GLY A 423 0.04 22.61 10.24
C GLY A 423 -0.11 21.97 11.62
N ILE A 424 -0.87 20.91 11.69
CA ILE A 424 -1.19 20.20 12.87
C ILE A 424 -0.01 19.30 13.11
N ALA A 425 0.90 19.92 13.84
CA ALA A 425 1.25 19.48 15.16
C ALA A 425 0.17 18.50 15.69
N THR A 426 0.19 17.23 15.24
CA THR A 426 -0.71 16.04 15.42
C THR A 426 0.09 14.90 15.96
N LYS A 427 -0.08 14.21 17.19
CA LYS A 427 0.41 12.97 18.01
C LYS A 427 0.68 11.42 17.66
N ARG A 428 1.82 10.90 17.13
CA ARG A 428 2.26 9.54 16.59
C ARG A 428 1.48 8.72 15.54
N LEU A 429 0.31 8.13 15.80
CA LEU A 429 -0.54 7.39 14.82
C LEU A 429 -1.78 8.10 14.08
N ALA A 430 -1.73 8.74 12.90
CA ALA A 430 -2.79 9.72 12.46
C ALA A 430 -3.71 9.36 11.24
N ARG A 431 -5.05 9.26 11.41
CA ARG A 431 -5.94 8.43 10.55
C ARG A 431 -6.29 8.91 9.13
N LEU A 432 -7.46 9.52 8.94
CA LEU A 432 -8.10 10.04 7.72
C LEU A 432 -9.06 9.24 6.83
N ASN A 433 -9.66 9.89 5.82
CA ASN A 433 -11.01 9.56 5.32
C ASN A 433 -11.14 9.16 3.83
N ALA A 434 -12.15 9.58 3.02
CA ALA A 434 -12.28 9.13 1.61
C ALA A 434 -11.54 9.86 0.47
N ASP A 435 -11.42 11.17 0.58
CA ASP A 435 -10.99 12.38 -0.15
C ASP A 435 -9.99 13.52 0.42
N GLY A 436 -8.93 13.39 1.29
CA GLY A 436 -7.91 14.43 1.73
C GLY A 436 -7.52 14.71 3.25
N THR A 437 -8.47 15.07 4.15
CA THR A 437 -8.53 15.58 5.58
C THR A 437 -8.08 14.79 6.82
N LEU A 438 -7.15 15.36 7.58
CA LEU A 438 -7.14 15.10 9.01
C LEU A 438 -8.30 15.92 9.55
N ASP A 439 -9.29 15.21 10.09
CA ASP A 439 -10.65 15.69 10.34
C ASP A 439 -10.83 15.94 11.83
N THR A 440 -11.87 16.68 12.22
CA THR A 440 -11.72 17.80 13.17
C THR A 440 -11.24 17.44 14.57
N ALA A 441 -11.08 16.18 14.97
CA ALA A 441 -10.85 15.83 16.37
C ALA A 441 -10.02 14.59 16.81
N PHE A 442 -9.84 13.59 15.97
CA PHE A 442 -9.72 12.17 16.38
C PHE A 442 -8.74 11.79 17.45
N ASN A 443 -9.02 10.70 18.19
CA ASN A 443 -8.38 10.61 19.49
C ASN A 443 -7.11 9.85 19.62
N THR A 444 -6.33 10.28 20.61
CA THR A 444 -5.34 9.52 21.27
C THR A 444 -4.66 9.98 22.60
N GLY A 445 -4.60 11.15 23.32
CA GLY A 445 -3.79 11.48 24.62
C GLY A 445 -2.28 12.08 24.75
N THR A 446 -1.17 11.37 25.14
CA THR A 446 0.37 11.64 25.13
C THR A 446 1.53 10.94 24.21
N GLY A 447 1.99 9.60 24.14
CA GLY A 447 2.50 8.51 23.14
C GLY A 447 3.97 8.24 22.62
N PRO A 448 4.24 7.41 21.60
CA PRO A 448 5.56 7.09 20.94
C PRO A 448 6.57 8.23 20.54
N SER A 449 7.84 8.04 20.07
CA SER A 449 8.83 9.14 19.80
C SER A 449 10.16 8.98 18.96
N SER A 450 10.64 7.79 18.53
CA SER A 450 11.73 7.58 17.51
C SER A 450 11.63 6.25 16.69
N SER A 451 11.78 6.28 15.34
CA SER A 451 12.15 5.19 14.35
C SER A 451 11.12 4.08 13.94
N VAL A 452 10.89 3.80 12.62
CA VAL A 452 9.52 3.47 12.09
C VAL A 452 9.49 2.63 10.71
N TYR A 453 8.45 1.81 10.25
CA TYR A 453 8.36 1.10 8.87
C TYR A 453 7.10 0.50 7.96
N ALA A 454 5.84 -0.08 8.20
CA ALA A 454 4.75 -0.58 7.15
C ALA A 454 3.23 -1.06 7.54
N ILE A 455 2.39 -2.02 6.90
CA ILE A 455 0.90 -2.51 7.25
C ILE A 455 -0.12 -3.46 6.33
N THR A 456 -1.48 -3.70 6.64
CA THR A 456 -2.72 -4.50 6.12
C THR A 456 -4.17 -4.20 6.60
N THR A 457 -5.25 -4.79 6.00
CA THR A 457 -6.60 -5.04 6.61
C THR A 457 -7.16 -6.51 6.74
N GLN A 458 -8.20 -6.84 7.57
CA GLN A 458 -9.01 -8.11 7.75
C GLN A 458 -10.57 -7.87 7.62
N PRO A 459 -11.52 -8.72 8.07
CA PRO A 459 -12.97 -8.42 7.94
C PRO A 459 -13.85 -7.71 9.02
N ASP A 460 -13.43 -7.44 10.26
CA ASP A 460 -14.38 -7.11 11.36
C ASP A 460 -14.49 -5.65 11.83
N GLY A 461 -13.81 -4.75 11.12
CA GLY A 461 -13.71 -3.36 11.46
C GLY A 461 -12.84 -2.96 12.66
N LYS A 462 -11.83 -3.69 13.16
CA LYS A 462 -10.62 -3.06 13.78
C LYS A 462 -9.47 -3.04 12.79
N ILE A 463 -8.21 -3.39 13.06
CA ILE A 463 -6.98 -2.96 12.31
C ILE A 463 -5.75 -3.97 12.55
N LEU A 464 -4.40 -3.80 12.54
CA LEU A 464 -3.44 -4.67 13.35
C LEU A 464 -1.99 -4.12 13.83
N ILE A 465 -1.67 -2.89 14.31
CA ILE A 465 -0.43 -2.02 14.04
C ILE A 465 1.08 -2.39 14.31
N GLY A 466 2.25 -1.65 14.15
CA GLY A 466 3.58 -2.01 14.84
C GLY A 466 5.06 -2.33 14.33
N GLY A 467 6.12 -1.97 15.08
CA GLY A 467 7.53 -1.82 14.76
C GLY A 467 8.64 -1.73 15.82
N ARG A 468 9.38 -0.60 16.01
CA ARG A 468 10.52 -0.32 16.93
C ARG A 468 10.31 0.60 18.18
N PHE A 469 9.11 0.86 18.73
CA PHE A 469 8.99 1.90 19.78
C PHE A 469 9.85 1.79 21.05
N GLY A 470 9.98 2.85 21.85
CA GLY A 470 10.59 2.76 23.20
C GLY A 470 9.53 2.41 24.25
N ASN A 471 8.30 2.90 24.06
CA ASN A 471 7.06 2.49 24.72
C ASN A 471 5.81 3.12 23.97
N TYR A 472 4.53 2.66 24.12
CA TYR A 472 3.26 3.17 23.47
C TYR A 472 2.31 3.85 24.44
N ASN A 473 1.90 5.15 24.35
CA ASN A 473 0.99 5.92 25.26
C ASN A 473 1.47 6.70 26.64
N GLY A 474 2.74 7.16 26.98
CA GLY A 474 3.37 7.55 28.32
C GLY A 474 4.36 6.63 29.26
N VAL A 475 4.90 5.41 28.87
CA VAL A 475 4.96 3.97 29.41
C VAL A 475 4.77 2.51 28.58
N SER A 476 3.76 1.77 27.86
CA SER A 476 3.84 0.48 26.91
C SER A 476 2.61 -0.34 26.36
N ARG A 477 2.46 -1.69 26.35
CA ARG A 477 2.38 -2.46 25.09
C ARG A 477 3.73 -2.46 24.51
N ASN A 478 4.27 -3.63 24.27
CA ASN A 478 5.21 -3.61 23.21
C ASN A 478 4.68 -4.42 22.01
N GLY A 479 5.55 -5.15 21.34
CA GLY A 479 5.54 -5.62 19.98
C GLY A 479 4.34 -6.37 19.32
N ILE A 480 3.09 -5.91 19.47
CA ILE A 480 1.79 -6.26 18.81
C ILE A 480 0.70 -5.23 19.29
N ALA A 481 -0.64 -5.43 19.31
CA ALA A 481 -1.81 -4.64 19.84
C ALA A 481 -3.12 -4.35 19.09
N ARG A 482 -4.28 -4.80 19.61
CA ARG A 482 -5.62 -4.57 19.00
C ARG A 482 -6.37 -3.29 19.31
N LEU A 483 -5.94 -2.18 18.76
CA LEU A 483 -6.72 -0.95 18.77
C LEU A 483 -8.17 -1.17 18.28
N ASN A 484 -9.00 -0.15 18.25
CA ASN A 484 -10.42 -0.41 18.06
C ASN A 484 -11.00 0.10 16.75
N SER A 485 -12.34 0.10 16.61
CA SER A 485 -13.12 0.11 15.34
C SER A 485 -13.27 1.49 14.69
N ASP A 486 -12.31 2.29 15.09
CA ASP A 486 -12.37 3.68 15.43
C ASP A 486 -11.10 3.98 16.27
N GLY A 487 -10.72 3.08 17.20
CA GLY A 487 -9.31 2.81 17.53
C GLY A 487 -8.76 3.14 18.92
N THR A 488 -8.55 2.29 19.95
CA THR A 488 -7.69 2.58 21.15
C THR A 488 -7.03 1.40 21.91
N VAL A 489 -7.32 1.13 23.20
CA VAL A 489 -6.80 0.06 24.09
C VAL A 489 -7.92 -0.97 24.43
N ASP A 490 -7.92 -1.66 25.57
CA ASP A 490 -8.26 -3.10 25.67
C ASP A 490 -9.73 -3.46 25.89
N THR A 491 -10.01 -4.77 25.77
CA THR A 491 -11.13 -5.57 26.32
C THR A 491 -11.12 -6.99 25.69
N THR A 492 -9.94 -7.60 25.44
CA THR A 492 -9.58 -8.93 24.84
C THR A 492 -8.65 -8.83 23.62
N PHE A 493 -7.40 -9.27 23.78
CA PHE A 493 -6.17 -8.66 23.26
C PHE A 493 -5.19 -8.42 24.45
N ASN A 494 -4.45 -9.34 25.12
CA ASN A 494 -3.69 -8.98 26.34
C ASN A 494 -2.10 -8.97 26.47
N ILE A 495 -1.23 -9.57 25.60
CA ILE A 495 0.29 -9.62 25.43
C ILE A 495 1.36 -9.63 26.54
N GLY A 496 1.08 -9.96 27.80
CA GLY A 496 2.13 -10.26 28.82
C GLY A 496 3.49 -9.59 28.63
N THR A 497 4.65 -10.26 28.74
CA THR A 497 5.92 -9.51 28.59
C THR A 497 6.76 -9.69 27.33
N GLY A 498 6.40 -10.40 26.24
CA GLY A 498 6.60 -9.86 24.87
C GLY A 498 7.42 -10.57 23.73
N VAL A 499 8.22 -9.75 22.98
CA VAL A 499 9.13 -9.66 21.73
C VAL A 499 10.33 -8.68 21.93
N ASN A 500 11.12 -8.12 20.99
CA ASN A 500 12.23 -7.16 21.35
C ASN A 500 12.97 -6.28 20.37
N ASN A 501 13.44 -6.83 19.27
CA ASN A 501 13.34 -6.05 18.09
C ASN A 501 11.85 -6.03 17.79
N SER A 502 11.53 -5.87 16.54
CA SER A 502 10.46 -4.95 16.25
C SER A 502 9.41 -5.61 15.42
N ILE A 503 8.56 -4.87 14.70
CA ILE A 503 7.73 -5.29 13.55
C ILE A 503 7.78 -4.29 12.31
N TYR A 504 6.93 -4.27 11.23
CA TYR A 504 6.68 -3.38 10.00
C TYR A 504 5.45 -3.66 9.02
N SER A 505 4.98 -4.73 8.29
CA SER A 505 3.76 -4.84 7.32
C SER A 505 2.79 -6.10 7.31
N ILE A 506 1.68 -6.13 8.07
CA ILE A 506 0.74 -7.29 8.21
C ILE A 506 -0.13 -7.57 6.90
N ALA A 507 -1.09 -8.55 6.73
CA ALA A 507 -1.96 -9.04 5.53
C ALA A 507 -3.09 -10.08 5.83
N VAL A 508 -4.02 -10.45 4.86
CA VAL A 508 -5.35 -11.19 5.01
C VAL A 508 -6.19 -11.62 3.76
N GLN A 509 -6.88 -12.79 3.83
CA GLN A 509 -8.16 -13.11 3.14
C GLN A 509 -9.47 -13.23 4.00
N THR A 510 -9.72 -14.27 4.84
CA THR A 510 -11.03 -14.59 5.49
C THR A 510 -11.17 -14.56 7.04
N ASP A 511 -10.70 -15.52 7.85
CA ASP A 511 -11.20 -15.76 9.23
C ASP A 511 -10.21 -15.81 10.45
N GLY A 512 -8.88 -15.62 10.32
CA GLY A 512 -8.00 -15.36 11.50
C GLY A 512 -6.49 -15.75 11.49
N LYS A 513 -5.83 -15.99 10.34
CA LYS A 513 -4.48 -16.61 10.19
C LYS A 513 -3.27 -15.65 10.23
N ILE A 514 -3.16 -14.73 11.16
CA ILE A 514 -2.54 -13.40 10.91
C ILE A 514 -0.99 -13.16 10.87
N LEU A 515 -0.11 -14.10 10.50
CA LEU A 515 1.39 -14.03 10.34
C LEU A 515 2.27 -12.92 10.96
N ILE A 516 2.67 -12.78 12.25
CA ILE A 516 3.63 -11.70 12.68
C ILE A 516 5.02 -11.59 11.87
N SER A 517 5.97 -10.60 11.83
CA SER A 517 7.28 -10.81 11.05
C SER A 517 8.53 -9.86 11.02
N GLY A 518 9.62 -10.00 11.81
CA GLY A 518 10.95 -9.36 11.50
C GLY A 518 11.86 -9.02 12.70
N LEU A 519 12.97 -8.27 12.70
CA LEU A 519 14.13 -8.38 13.66
C LEU A 519 14.19 -9.17 15.07
N PHE A 520 13.20 -9.74 15.81
CA PHE A 520 13.17 -9.89 17.33
C PHE A 520 13.69 -11.12 18.14
N THR A 521 14.87 -11.16 18.81
CA THR A 521 15.39 -12.26 19.70
C THR A 521 14.62 -13.35 20.50
N SER A 522 13.91 -13.04 21.56
CA SER A 522 13.58 -13.92 22.71
C SER A 522 12.18 -14.47 22.91
N PHE A 523 11.77 -14.76 24.25
CA PHE A 523 10.75 -15.61 25.18
C PHE A 523 11.79 -16.16 26.39
N ASN A 524 11.69 -17.32 27.17
CA ASN A 524 12.54 -17.77 28.34
C ASN A 524 12.80 -19.31 28.74
N GLY A 525 11.93 -20.32 28.51
CA GLY A 525 11.99 -21.80 28.82
C GLY A 525 12.54 -22.88 27.80
N THR A 526 11.74 -23.56 26.93
CA THR A 526 12.17 -24.44 25.75
C THR A 526 11.62 -24.01 24.33
N THR A 527 12.47 -23.77 23.30
CA THR A 527 12.62 -22.45 22.57
C THR A 527 11.70 -21.94 21.42
N ARG A 528 11.86 -20.63 21.02
CA ARG A 528 11.48 -19.88 19.78
C ARG A 528 12.66 -19.13 19.14
N ASN A 529 12.47 -18.69 17.89
CA ASN A 529 13.10 -17.55 17.25
C ASN A 529 12.28 -17.20 15.99
N ARG A 530 12.52 -16.09 15.32
CA ARG A 530 12.51 -16.05 13.88
C ARG A 530 11.12 -15.56 13.55
N PHE A 531 10.36 -16.36 12.86
CA PHE A 531 8.91 -16.22 12.59
C PHE A 531 7.95 -16.74 13.67
N ALA A 532 6.56 -16.73 13.62
CA ALA A 532 5.51 -17.32 14.58
C ALA A 532 3.94 -16.96 14.72
N ARG A 533 2.93 -17.88 14.45
CA ARG A 533 1.39 -17.97 14.62
C ARG A 533 0.47 -17.01 15.51
N LEU A 534 0.11 -16.04 16.36
CA LEU A 534 -1.12 -15.93 17.19
C LEU A 534 -2.37 -16.69 16.65
N ASN A 535 -3.64 -16.37 17.00
CA ASN A 535 -4.89 -16.62 16.25
C ASN A 535 -5.81 -15.43 16.59
N ALA A 536 -7.12 -15.63 16.53
CA ALA A 536 -8.08 -14.62 16.92
C ALA A 536 -7.84 -14.07 18.34
N ASP A 537 -7.73 -14.92 19.37
CA ASP A 537 -7.37 -14.48 20.74
C ASP A 537 -5.85 -14.26 20.93
N GLY A 538 -5.10 -14.26 19.84
CA GLY A 538 -3.86 -13.53 19.74
C GLY A 538 -2.75 -13.85 20.73
N THR A 539 -2.81 -14.90 21.53
CA THR A 539 -1.76 -15.54 22.32
C THR A 539 -0.82 -16.43 21.49
N LEU A 540 -0.70 -17.73 21.77
CA LEU A 540 0.57 -18.43 21.64
C LEU A 540 0.30 -19.93 21.29
N ASP A 541 0.92 -20.45 20.22
CA ASP A 541 0.60 -21.68 19.45
C ASP A 541 1.73 -22.57 19.56
N THR A 542 1.26 -23.78 19.77
CA THR A 542 1.93 -24.94 20.21
C THR A 542 1.87 -26.00 19.10
N SER A 543 1.28 -25.71 17.92
CA SER A 543 0.90 -26.69 16.86
C SER A 543 1.72 -26.71 15.55
N PHE A 544 2.95 -26.17 15.50
CA PHE A 544 3.81 -26.03 14.30
C PHE A 544 5.19 -25.37 14.57
N ASP A 545 6.08 -25.99 15.31
CA ASP A 545 7.35 -25.36 15.67
C ASP A 545 8.28 -25.28 14.47
N PRO A 546 8.85 -24.13 14.11
CA PRO A 546 9.92 -24.08 13.13
C PRO A 546 11.11 -24.99 13.46
N GLU A 547 11.24 -25.41 14.73
CA GLU A 547 12.30 -26.03 15.53
C GLU A 547 13.69 -25.39 15.32
N ALA A 548 13.99 -24.91 14.13
CA ALA A 548 14.44 -23.53 14.06
C ALA A 548 13.89 -22.59 13.00
N GLY A 549 13.63 -22.99 11.78
CA GLY A 549 13.95 -22.02 10.73
C GLY A 549 15.50 -21.83 10.77
N PRO A 550 16.10 -20.67 10.40
CA PRO A 550 17.62 -20.40 10.42
C PRO A 550 18.31 -19.01 10.83
N ASP A 551 19.32 -18.89 11.74
CA ASP A 551 20.04 -17.68 12.39
C ASP A 551 20.43 -16.29 11.67
N SER A 552 19.83 -15.83 10.57
CA SER A 552 19.99 -14.49 9.90
C SER A 552 18.60 -13.77 9.67
N VAL A 553 18.22 -12.40 9.81
CA VAL A 553 17.02 -11.30 9.79
C VAL A 553 15.39 -11.45 9.68
N ILE A 554 14.47 -10.57 9.17
CA ILE A 554 13.01 -10.70 8.63
C ILE A 554 12.30 -9.31 8.52
N TYR A 555 11.30 -9.15 7.59
CA TYR A 555 10.22 -8.14 7.34
C TYR A 555 8.89 -8.86 6.68
N SER A 556 7.89 -8.29 5.87
CA SER A 556 6.52 -8.69 5.19
C SER A 556 5.68 -9.89 5.54
N ILE A 557 4.43 -10.06 5.00
CA ILE A 557 3.70 -11.29 4.50
C ILE A 557 2.40 -10.98 3.64
N VAL A 558 1.71 -11.93 2.93
CA VAL A 558 0.24 -11.89 2.49
C VAL A 558 -0.60 -13.15 2.65
N THR A 559 -1.74 -13.31 1.90
CA THR A 559 -2.86 -14.29 1.81
C THR A 559 -3.47 -14.55 0.43
N GLN A 560 -3.05 -15.61 -0.25
CA GLN A 560 -3.88 -16.40 -1.16
C GLN A 560 -4.56 -17.53 -0.36
N THR A 561 -5.38 -18.31 -1.04
CA THR A 561 -6.78 -18.52 -0.64
C THR A 561 -7.07 -19.78 0.15
N ASP A 562 -6.41 -20.90 -0.11
CA ASP A 562 -6.68 -22.18 0.58
C ASP A 562 -5.79 -22.37 1.84
N GLY A 563 -5.06 -21.33 2.21
CA GLY A 563 -4.16 -21.37 3.34
C GLY A 563 -2.70 -21.60 2.99
N LYS A 564 -2.32 -22.11 1.78
CA LYS A 564 -1.21 -21.54 0.99
C LYS A 564 0.01 -20.89 1.65
N ILE A 565 0.50 -21.20 2.86
CA ILE A 565 0.95 -20.15 3.81
C ILE A 565 2.04 -19.10 3.45
N ILE A 566 2.44 -18.78 2.20
CA ILE A 566 3.63 -18.02 1.78
C ILE A 566 4.38 -17.13 2.84
N ILE A 567 5.69 -17.40 3.07
CA ILE A 567 6.64 -16.86 4.05
C ILE A 567 7.40 -15.75 3.33
N ALA A 568 8.42 -15.15 3.98
CA ALA A 568 9.72 -14.83 3.46
C ALA A 568 10.88 -14.50 4.47
N GLY A 569 12.13 -14.58 4.02
CA GLY A 569 13.34 -14.94 4.79
C GLY A 569 14.56 -15.94 4.51
N THR A 570 15.82 -15.70 4.85
CA THR A 570 16.62 -16.76 5.55
C THR A 570 16.97 -18.10 4.87
N PHE A 571 17.47 -19.03 5.67
CA PHE A 571 18.50 -20.05 5.39
C PHE A 571 19.73 -19.50 6.20
N LYS A 572 20.71 -20.17 6.75
CA LYS A 572 21.10 -21.54 6.70
C LYS A 572 21.46 -22.01 8.14
N ASN A 573 22.43 -22.90 8.32
CA ASN A 573 22.71 -23.80 9.45
C ASN A 573 21.42 -24.51 9.95
N TYR A 574 21.14 -25.75 9.48
CA TYR A 574 19.82 -26.56 9.39
C TYR A 574 20.44 -28.04 9.55
N LYS A 575 19.78 -29.05 10.18
CA LYS A 575 19.82 -30.54 9.94
C LYS A 575 20.46 -31.18 8.67
N GLY A 576 20.79 -30.46 7.59
CA GLY A 576 21.23 -30.99 6.28
C GLY A 576 20.18 -30.73 5.17
N THR A 577 19.91 -29.46 4.84
CA THR A 577 18.72 -29.03 4.07
C THR A 577 18.83 -27.56 3.59
N PRO A 578 19.36 -27.34 2.38
CA PRO A 578 19.57 -25.61 1.47
C PRO A 578 18.27 -24.75 1.15
N LYS A 579 18.11 -23.42 1.52
CA LYS A 579 17.10 -22.44 0.92
C LYS A 579 17.41 -20.95 0.64
N GLN A 580 17.16 -20.53 -0.63
CA GLN A 580 17.92 -19.43 -1.28
C GLN A 580 17.31 -18.15 -0.82
N CYS A 581 16.01 -18.12 -0.72
CA CYS A 581 15.30 -17.09 -0.04
C CYS A 581 13.94 -16.71 -0.68
N ILE A 582 12.84 -17.50 -0.68
CA ILE A 582 11.46 -17.38 -1.30
C ILE A 582 10.65 -18.71 -1.22
N THR A 583 10.50 -19.30 -0.02
CA THR A 583 10.20 -20.70 0.44
C THR A 583 8.84 -21.59 0.61
N ARG A 584 7.62 -21.49 0.02
CA ARG A 584 6.33 -22.26 0.35
C ARG A 584 6.45 -23.54 1.31
N LEU A 585 6.11 -23.69 2.65
CA LEU A 585 5.60 -24.97 3.35
C LEU A 585 4.15 -24.94 3.86
N ASN A 586 3.37 -26.02 3.87
CA ASN A 586 1.90 -26.04 4.00
C ASN A 586 1.37 -25.41 5.30
N SER A 587 0.04 -25.28 5.41
CA SER A 587 -0.71 -25.01 6.66
C SER A 587 -0.15 -25.79 7.89
N ASP A 588 0.56 -26.92 7.55
CA ASP A 588 1.20 -28.13 8.17
C ASP A 588 2.78 -28.27 8.45
N GLY A 589 3.93 -28.28 7.70
CA GLY A 589 4.40 -28.48 6.30
C GLY A 589 5.97 -28.79 6.02
N THR A 590 6.44 -29.84 5.27
CA THR A 590 7.79 -30.53 5.03
C THR A 590 8.64 -30.11 3.77
N ILE A 591 8.77 -31.00 2.76
CA ILE A 591 9.69 -31.20 1.62
C ILE A 591 8.84 -31.87 0.51
N ASP A 592 9.14 -31.66 -0.78
CA ASP A 592 8.12 -31.73 -1.84
C ASP A 592 8.47 -32.42 -3.15
N THR A 593 7.44 -32.46 -4.01
CA THR A 593 7.53 -32.45 -5.47
C THR A 593 6.76 -31.26 -6.12
N SER A 594 6.54 -30.07 -5.50
CA SER A 594 5.52 -29.14 -6.00
C SER A 594 5.80 -27.63 -6.12
N PHE A 595 6.89 -27.01 -5.69
CA PHE A 595 7.05 -25.57 -6.00
C PHE A 595 8.50 -25.22 -6.27
N ASN A 596 8.89 -25.44 -7.53
CA ASN A 596 10.23 -25.72 -8.03
C ASN A 596 11.02 -24.42 -8.43
N LEU A 597 12.37 -24.41 -8.57
CA LEU A 597 13.20 -23.16 -8.75
C LEU A 597 14.26 -23.15 -9.85
N GLY A 598 14.92 -24.26 -10.10
CA GLY A 598 16.01 -24.22 -11.08
C GLY A 598 17.30 -23.45 -10.73
N ILE A 599 17.30 -22.31 -10.03
CA ILE A 599 18.38 -21.30 -10.15
C ILE A 599 18.69 -20.42 -8.88
N GLU A 600 19.93 -20.16 -8.47
CA GLU A 600 20.26 -19.46 -7.16
C GLU A 600 19.85 -17.97 -7.20
N ILE A 601 19.68 -17.21 -6.09
CA ILE A 601 19.62 -15.73 -5.89
C ILE A 601 20.65 -15.26 -4.79
N GLU A 602 20.80 -14.02 -4.28
CA GLU A 602 21.88 -13.54 -3.35
C GLU A 602 21.41 -12.35 -2.41
N TRP A 603 22.20 -11.74 -1.46
CA TRP A 603 21.85 -11.01 -0.13
C TRP A 603 20.40 -10.38 0.15
N ASN A 604 19.91 -9.98 1.36
CA ASN A 604 18.56 -9.34 1.75
C ASN A 604 17.18 -9.74 1.01
N VAL A 605 15.89 -9.24 1.20
CA VAL A 605 14.62 -9.27 0.28
C VAL A 605 13.28 -8.69 0.90
N ASP A 606 12.60 -7.60 0.43
CA ASP A 606 11.73 -6.71 1.31
C ASP A 606 10.31 -6.00 0.98
N VAL A 607 9.04 -6.54 0.91
CA VAL A 607 7.62 -5.95 1.19
C VAL A 607 6.39 -6.34 0.31
N VAL A 608 5.15 -6.60 0.84
CA VAL A 608 4.11 -7.37 0.05
C VAL A 608 2.55 -7.16 0.06
N LYS A 609 1.84 -7.56 -1.06
CA LYS A 609 0.33 -7.69 -1.36
C LYS A 609 -0.14 -8.81 -2.41
N ILE A 610 -1.45 -8.98 -2.83
CA ILE A 610 -2.12 -10.15 -3.55
C ILE A 610 -2.90 -9.90 -4.92
N GLN A 611 -2.66 -10.56 -6.10
CA GLN A 611 -3.38 -10.45 -7.45
C GLN A 611 -4.23 -11.68 -7.88
N PRO A 612 -5.29 -11.46 -8.70
CA PRO A 612 -6.52 -12.27 -8.69
C PRO A 612 -6.58 -13.69 -9.29
N ASP A 613 -5.69 -14.59 -8.89
CA ASP A 613 -6.12 -15.91 -8.40
C ASP A 613 -4.96 -16.63 -7.73
N GLY A 614 -3.86 -16.79 -8.47
CA GLY A 614 -2.81 -17.73 -8.08
C GLY A 614 -1.39 -17.44 -8.53
N LYS A 615 -1.15 -16.52 -9.47
CA LYS A 615 0.18 -16.10 -9.87
C LYS A 615 0.74 -15.36 -8.68
N LEU A 616 2.02 -15.15 -8.73
CA LEU A 616 2.73 -14.58 -7.63
C LEU A 616 3.46 -13.32 -8.04
N LEU A 617 4.29 -12.66 -7.21
CA LEU A 617 5.13 -11.51 -7.66
C LEU A 617 6.20 -11.15 -6.60
N ILE A 618 7.48 -10.73 -6.84
CA ILE A 618 8.58 -10.60 -5.80
C ILE A 618 9.51 -9.34 -6.05
N SER A 619 10.23 -8.60 -5.14
CA SER A 619 11.29 -7.53 -5.42
C SER A 619 12.47 -7.30 -4.43
N GLY A 620 13.47 -6.50 -4.84
CA GLY A 620 14.22 -5.43 -4.15
C GLY A 620 15.75 -5.46 -4.24
N THR A 621 16.52 -4.64 -3.53
CA THR A 621 17.97 -4.34 -3.64
C THR A 621 19.03 -5.08 -4.56
N PHE A 622 18.96 -6.25 -5.19
CA PHE A 622 20.15 -7.15 -5.40
C PHE A 622 21.24 -7.16 -6.54
N ILE A 623 21.53 -8.37 -7.12
CA ILE A 623 22.28 -9.03 -8.30
C ILE A 623 21.55 -9.24 -9.67
N GLY A 624 20.67 -10.22 -9.96
CA GLY A 624 20.15 -10.45 -11.35
C GLY A 624 19.13 -11.53 -11.77
N PHE A 625 19.26 -12.39 -12.83
CA PHE A 625 18.53 -13.70 -13.13
C PHE A 625 19.32 -14.74 -13.97
N THR A 626 19.28 -16.06 -13.64
CA THR A 626 20.26 -17.16 -13.99
C THR A 626 20.29 -17.72 -15.37
N GLY A 627 21.51 -17.92 -15.89
CA GLY A 627 21.83 -18.84 -16.97
C GLY A 627 20.86 -18.68 -18.14
N ALA A 628 20.33 -17.47 -18.31
CA ALA A 628 19.20 -17.17 -19.17
C ALA A 628 19.02 -15.64 -19.34
N ASN A 629 18.07 -15.18 -20.16
CA ASN A 629 18.15 -13.81 -20.70
C ASN A 629 17.59 -12.71 -19.85
N SER A 630 18.50 -11.75 -19.65
CA SER A 630 18.61 -11.34 -18.29
C SER A 630 17.83 -10.08 -18.04
N PRO A 631 17.31 -9.96 -16.84
CA PRO A 631 16.37 -8.94 -16.57
C PRO A 631 16.91 -7.52 -16.53
N PRO A 632 16.21 -6.62 -15.85
CA PRO A 632 16.83 -5.48 -15.29
C PRO A 632 17.24 -5.99 -13.82
N PRO A 633 18.07 -5.51 -12.85
CA PRO A 633 17.82 -5.76 -11.46
C PRO A 633 16.50 -5.94 -10.68
N GLY A 634 15.35 -6.51 -11.01
CA GLY A 634 14.11 -5.93 -10.40
C GLY A 634 12.89 -6.77 -10.07
N LEU A 635 12.52 -7.80 -10.83
CA LEU A 635 11.13 -8.25 -10.85
C LEU A 635 10.77 -9.32 -11.93
N ALA A 636 10.75 -10.61 -11.65
CA ALA A 636 10.38 -11.68 -12.60
C ALA A 636 8.96 -11.87 -13.18
N ARG A 637 8.38 -13.07 -12.99
CA ARG A 637 6.97 -13.55 -13.04
C ARG A 637 7.00 -15.13 -13.06
N LEU A 638 7.27 -15.85 -11.97
CA LEU A 638 7.39 -17.31 -11.83
C LEU A 638 6.13 -18.12 -11.29
N ASN A 639 5.22 -18.71 -12.10
CA ASN A 639 4.37 -19.89 -11.86
C ASN A 639 3.82 -20.16 -10.42
N ALA A 640 2.60 -20.69 -10.32
CA ALA A 640 2.01 -21.07 -9.05
C ALA A 640 2.80 -22.23 -8.49
N ASP A 641 3.61 -22.91 -9.32
CA ASP A 641 4.68 -23.83 -8.97
C ASP A 641 6.07 -23.05 -8.80
N GLY A 642 6.37 -21.91 -9.48
CA GLY A 642 7.66 -21.12 -9.39
C GLY A 642 8.83 -20.73 -10.41
N SER A 643 9.00 -20.90 -11.80
CA SER A 643 10.01 -20.67 -13.01
C SER A 643 10.01 -19.61 -14.20
N LEU A 644 10.13 -19.91 -15.60
CA LEU A 644 10.11 -19.27 -17.05
C LEU A 644 9.23 -19.82 -18.23
N ASP A 645 8.47 -18.90 -18.88
CA ASP A 645 7.64 -18.97 -20.12
C ASP A 645 7.77 -17.62 -20.90
N PRO A 646 7.91 -17.61 -22.25
CA PRO A 646 8.18 -16.40 -23.06
C PRO A 646 6.94 -15.54 -23.49
N SER A 647 6.63 -14.48 -22.74
CA SER A 647 5.92 -13.25 -23.18
C SER A 647 5.92 -12.19 -22.05
N PHE A 648 6.51 -10.97 -22.22
CA PHE A 648 7.08 -10.01 -21.18
C PHE A 648 8.72 -10.01 -20.62
N VAL A 649 8.67 -8.56 -20.73
CA VAL A 649 9.54 -7.30 -20.57
C VAL A 649 9.37 -6.40 -19.28
N ALA A 650 10.33 -5.47 -19.06
CA ALA A 650 10.53 -4.27 -18.22
C ALA A 650 12.02 -3.74 -18.21
N GLN A 651 12.94 -4.09 -19.17
CA GLN A 651 14.38 -3.68 -19.21
C GLN A 651 14.57 -2.54 -20.19
N GLN A 652 13.71 -1.55 -20.21
CA GLN A 652 14.29 -0.22 -20.34
C GLN A 652 14.40 0.32 -18.91
N LEU A 653 14.27 1.62 -18.67
CA LEU A 653 13.88 2.16 -17.37
C LEU A 653 15.01 2.51 -16.34
N LEU A 654 16.17 3.00 -16.74
CA LEU A 654 17.47 3.08 -15.99
C LEU A 654 17.51 3.75 -14.51
N PHE A 655 17.47 3.15 -13.20
CA PHE A 655 17.43 3.66 -11.70
C PHE A 655 18.49 4.48 -10.77
N VAL A 656 18.18 5.59 -9.99
CA VAL A 656 19.11 6.53 -9.21
C VAL A 656 20.24 5.70 -8.64
N ASN A 657 21.37 5.83 -9.31
CA ASN A 657 22.53 5.00 -9.20
C ASN A 657 23.53 5.73 -8.31
N PRO A 658 23.73 5.31 -7.05
CA PRO A 658 24.63 6.02 -6.16
C PRO A 658 25.89 5.18 -6.03
N GLY A 659 26.98 5.60 -6.68
CA GLY A 659 28.28 4.91 -6.69
C GLY A 659 28.98 4.72 -5.33
N THR A 660 28.28 4.86 -4.20
CA THR A 660 28.77 4.62 -2.83
C THR A 660 27.72 4.06 -1.86
N ASN A 661 26.44 3.96 -2.23
CA ASN A 661 25.41 3.45 -1.32
C ASN A 661 24.38 2.65 -2.10
N PRO A 662 24.34 1.33 -1.96
CA PRO A 662 23.54 0.54 -2.89
C PRO A 662 22.02 0.71 -2.61
N TYR A 663 21.59 1.30 -1.47
CA TYR A 663 20.17 1.48 -1.08
C TYR A 663 19.51 2.85 -1.32
N THR A 664 19.72 3.60 -2.41
CA THR A 664 18.47 4.18 -2.95
C THR A 664 17.51 2.99 -3.13
N ASN A 665 16.23 3.01 -2.73
CA ASN A 665 15.18 2.03 -3.15
C ASN A 665 13.78 2.26 -2.46
N PRO A 666 12.66 1.68 -2.99
CA PRO A 666 11.24 2.09 -2.71
C PRO A 666 9.97 1.20 -2.21
N SER A 667 9.55 1.18 -0.94
CA SER A 667 8.76 0.10 -0.28
C SER A 667 7.19 -0.05 -0.08
N SER A 668 6.19 0.12 -0.98
CA SER A 668 4.82 -0.53 -0.76
C SER A 668 4.08 -0.88 -2.01
N MET A 669 2.96 -1.65 -1.93
CA MET A 669 1.90 -2.24 -2.83
C MET A 669 0.51 -2.40 -2.16
N ALA A 670 -0.58 -2.46 -2.96
CA ALA A 670 -1.74 -3.41 -3.02
C ALA A 670 -2.63 -3.34 -4.32
N ILE A 671 -3.43 -4.36 -4.68
CA ILE A 671 -3.89 -4.74 -6.06
C ILE A 671 -5.24 -4.24 -6.66
N GLN A 672 -5.30 -3.47 -7.78
CA GLN A 672 -6.61 -3.24 -8.53
C GLN A 672 -7.23 -4.57 -8.99
N SER A 673 -8.54 -4.45 -9.10
CA SER A 673 -9.49 -5.30 -9.77
C SER A 673 -9.28 -5.55 -11.28
N ASP A 674 -8.77 -4.61 -12.09
CA ASP A 674 -8.95 -4.65 -13.57
C ASP A 674 -7.70 -5.03 -14.38
N GLY A 675 -6.51 -4.99 -13.82
CA GLY A 675 -5.48 -5.85 -14.35
C GLY A 675 -4.03 -5.48 -14.46
N LYS A 676 -3.68 -4.21 -14.34
CA LYS A 676 -2.31 -3.74 -14.18
C LYS A 676 -1.60 -4.17 -12.87
N ILE A 677 -1.07 -3.30 -12.01
CA ILE A 677 -0.24 -3.52 -10.77
C ILE A 677 0.17 -2.14 -10.07
N ILE A 678 0.13 -0.98 -9.35
CA ILE A 678 1.07 0.21 -9.29
C ILE A 678 2.55 -0.09 -8.90
N ILE A 679 3.42 0.94 -8.73
CA ILE A 679 4.61 1.15 -7.82
C ILE A 679 4.81 2.62 -7.46
N GLY A 680 5.51 2.86 -6.37
CA GLY A 680 6.34 4.02 -6.29
C GLY A 680 7.77 3.63 -5.95
N GLY A 681 8.76 4.37 -6.52
CA GLY A 681 10.14 4.63 -6.05
C GLY A 681 10.87 5.90 -6.54
N THR A 682 12.17 6.06 -6.22
CA THR A 682 13.11 7.20 -6.50
C THR A 682 13.28 7.71 -7.92
N ILE A 683 12.47 7.22 -8.85
CA ILE A 683 12.74 7.26 -10.27
C ILE A 683 13.16 8.66 -10.93
N THR A 684 14.39 8.88 -11.46
CA THR A 684 14.84 9.72 -12.64
C THR A 684 15.19 8.92 -13.98
N SER A 685 16.13 9.17 -14.95
CA SER A 685 16.00 9.03 -16.49
C SER A 685 16.45 7.83 -17.45
N TYR A 686 15.87 7.62 -18.68
CA TYR A 686 16.38 6.83 -19.89
C TYR A 686 15.66 7.09 -21.28
N GLY A 687 16.25 7.35 -22.50
CA GLY A 687 15.60 7.28 -23.88
C GLY A 687 15.12 8.57 -24.69
N GLY A 688 13.84 8.72 -25.14
CA GLY A 688 13.08 10.00 -25.54
C GLY A 688 11.67 10.28 -24.86
N THR A 689 11.43 11.38 -24.04
CA THR A 689 10.21 11.85 -23.19
C THR A 689 10.35 11.67 -21.60
N PRO A 690 9.41 11.84 -20.60
CA PRO A 690 9.69 11.60 -19.12
C PRO A 690 8.54 11.11 -18.09
N ILE A 691 8.72 10.83 -16.72
CA ILE A 691 7.72 10.41 -15.57
C ILE A 691 8.05 10.43 -13.98
N LEU A 692 8.94 11.25 -13.38
CA LEU A 692 9.31 11.49 -11.93
C LEU A 692 8.16 11.01 -10.83
N ASN A 693 8.43 10.54 -9.59
CA ASN A 693 7.60 9.93 -8.46
C ASN A 693 6.65 8.66 -8.71
N ILE A 694 5.52 8.73 -9.45
CA ILE A 694 4.15 8.24 -9.00
C ILE A 694 3.31 7.05 -9.67
N ALA A 695 3.78 5.80 -9.81
CA ALA A 695 3.50 4.94 -11.00
C ALA A 695 2.12 4.53 -11.56
N ARG A 696 2.15 3.99 -12.80
CA ARG A 696 1.26 2.92 -13.34
C ARG A 696 1.91 2.16 -14.52
N LEU A 697 1.94 0.82 -14.61
CA LEU A 697 2.15 -0.17 -15.74
C LEU A 697 0.95 -1.00 -16.26
N ASN A 698 1.20 -1.97 -17.17
CA ASN A 698 0.30 -2.83 -17.96
C ASN A 698 0.98 -4.23 -18.25
N THR A 699 0.57 -5.07 -19.25
CA THR A 699 1.01 -6.49 -19.53
C THR A 699 2.36 -6.66 -20.15
N ASP A 700 2.76 -5.64 -20.90
CA ASP A 700 3.76 -5.73 -21.93
C ASP A 700 5.08 -5.99 -21.24
N GLY A 701 5.44 -5.05 -20.39
CA GLY A 701 6.80 -4.65 -20.12
C GLY A 701 7.39 -3.36 -20.78
N THR A 702 6.73 -2.57 -21.67
CA THR A 702 7.17 -1.37 -22.50
C THR A 702 7.96 -0.14 -21.91
N HIS A 703 7.93 1.02 -22.63
CA HIS A 703 7.52 2.29 -22.00
C HIS A 703 6.56 3.19 -22.85
N ASP A 704 5.89 4.22 -22.26
CA ASP A 704 4.49 4.58 -22.61
C ASP A 704 4.02 6.08 -22.79
N THR A 705 2.74 6.38 -23.19
CA THR A 705 2.13 7.72 -23.50
C THR A 705 0.61 8.06 -23.17
N THR A 706 0.03 7.67 -22.02
CA THR A 706 -1.16 8.27 -21.31
C THR A 706 -0.87 8.49 -19.80
N PHE A 707 -1.56 7.99 -18.72
CA PHE A 707 -1.06 8.10 -17.31
C PHE A 707 -0.74 9.53 -16.83
N VAL A 708 -1.14 10.54 -17.62
CA VAL A 708 -0.48 11.82 -18.00
C VAL A 708 -0.49 12.83 -16.83
N ALA A 709 -0.06 12.41 -15.64
CA ALA A 709 0.07 13.19 -14.40
C ALA A 709 1.24 12.67 -13.54
N GLY A 710 1.79 13.50 -12.65
CA GLY A 710 3.25 13.53 -12.54
C GLY A 710 3.79 14.45 -13.61
N THR A 711 3.07 14.68 -14.71
CA THR A 711 3.46 15.16 -16.03
C THR A 711 4.48 16.25 -16.25
N GLY A 712 5.10 16.79 -15.24
CA GLY A 712 5.59 18.15 -15.19
C GLY A 712 6.58 18.49 -16.26
N ILE A 713 6.11 18.96 -17.41
CA ILE A 713 7.00 19.33 -18.48
C ILE A 713 7.58 20.70 -18.12
N ALA A 714 8.72 20.67 -17.42
CA ALA A 714 9.55 21.75 -16.87
C ALA A 714 9.08 22.47 -15.59
N ASN A 715 9.94 22.36 -14.54
CA ASN A 715 10.44 23.45 -13.69
C ASN A 715 11.20 22.97 -12.46
N ASN A 716 12.00 21.92 -12.63
CA ASN A 716 12.80 21.24 -11.60
C ASN A 716 11.98 20.73 -10.40
N GLN A 717 10.69 21.07 -10.34
CA GLN A 717 9.82 20.81 -9.21
C GLN A 717 9.34 19.35 -9.30
N GLY A 718 9.90 18.49 -8.46
CA GLY A 718 9.63 17.05 -8.33
C GLY A 718 9.34 16.60 -6.85
N ILE A 719 9.04 15.33 -6.56
CA ILE A 719 9.26 14.72 -5.24
C ILE A 719 10.77 14.51 -4.89
N SER A 720 11.45 15.46 -4.23
CA SER A 720 12.92 15.65 -4.16
C SER A 720 13.60 14.82 -3.07
N SER A 721 13.55 13.51 -3.27
CA SER A 721 13.39 12.48 -2.25
C SER A 721 11.92 12.12 -2.08
N SER A 722 11.64 11.01 -1.42
CA SER A 722 10.56 10.11 -1.81
C SER A 722 9.12 10.53 -2.14
N VAL A 723 8.30 9.60 -2.65
CA VAL A 723 6.97 9.34 -2.05
C VAL A 723 7.02 8.34 -0.90
N ASP A 724 6.37 8.51 0.21
CA ASP A 724 6.31 7.48 1.21
C ASP A 724 5.56 6.20 0.70
N ASN A 725 4.33 6.18 0.12
CA ASN A 725 3.37 5.06 0.37
C ASN A 725 2.00 4.98 -0.35
N ILE A 726 1.38 3.84 -0.84
CA ILE A 726 0.02 3.71 -1.57
C ILE A 726 -1.01 2.51 -1.02
N ILE A 727 -2.39 2.50 -0.77
CA ILE A 727 -3.47 1.35 -0.58
C ILE A 727 -4.95 1.28 -1.22
N MET A 728 -5.59 0.06 -1.29
CA MET A 728 -6.85 -0.40 -1.98
C MET A 728 -8.21 -0.34 -1.25
N LEU A 729 -9.08 0.59 -1.63
CA LEU A 729 -10.40 0.90 -1.07
C LEU A 729 -11.51 0.51 -2.07
N PRO A 730 -12.74 0.22 -1.62
CA PRO A 730 -13.85 -0.15 -2.51
C PRO A 730 -14.70 0.92 -3.18
N ASP A 731 -14.65 2.19 -2.78
CA ASP A 731 -15.20 3.25 -3.63
C ASP A 731 -14.31 3.46 -4.84
N GLY A 732 -12.99 3.36 -4.65
CA GLY A 732 -12.12 2.80 -5.65
C GLY A 732 -10.91 3.56 -6.15
N LYS A 733 -10.70 4.76 -5.63
CA LYS A 733 -9.91 5.86 -6.17
C LYS A 733 -8.35 5.64 -6.05
N ILE A 734 -7.51 6.34 -5.24
CA ILE A 734 -6.42 5.67 -4.42
C ILE A 734 -6.38 6.12 -2.91
N LEU A 735 -5.62 5.46 -1.99
CA LEU A 735 -4.78 6.08 -0.91
C LEU A 735 -3.21 5.84 -0.93
N ILE A 736 -2.18 6.38 -0.22
CA ILE A 736 -1.54 7.72 -0.06
C ILE A 736 -0.84 8.01 1.29
N SER A 737 0.52 8.02 1.41
CA SER A 737 1.30 8.66 2.48
C SER A 737 2.83 8.92 2.25
N GLY A 738 3.41 10.10 2.55
CA GLY A 738 4.86 10.49 2.61
C GLY A 738 5.09 12.04 2.77
N VAL A 739 6.25 12.70 2.98
CA VAL A 739 6.54 14.14 3.45
C VAL A 739 5.66 15.35 3.08
N PHE A 740 5.95 16.45 2.33
CA PHE A 740 7.04 17.15 1.55
C PHE A 740 6.70 18.57 0.99
N THR A 741 7.55 19.38 0.33
CA THR A 741 7.15 20.76 -0.11
C THR A 741 6.40 21.00 -1.45
N LEU A 742 6.46 20.25 -2.60
CA LEU A 742 5.57 20.50 -3.79
C LEU A 742 5.05 19.24 -4.62
N TYR A 743 4.14 19.34 -5.64
CA TYR A 743 3.40 18.27 -6.48
C TYR A 743 2.41 18.70 -7.70
N ASN A 744 2.50 19.86 -8.43
CA ASN A 744 1.44 20.56 -9.29
C ASN A 744 -0.02 20.83 -8.75
N GLY A 745 -0.32 22.05 -8.25
CA GLY A 745 -1.55 22.35 -7.45
C GLY A 745 -1.34 22.99 -6.04
N ILE A 746 -1.91 22.36 -4.99
CA ILE A 746 -2.07 22.69 -3.55
C ILE A 746 -1.10 21.99 -2.54
N THR A 747 -0.42 22.59 -1.54
CA THR A 747 0.27 21.89 -0.39
C THR A 747 -0.75 21.28 0.58
N VAL A 748 -1.48 20.33 0.04
CA VAL A 748 -1.79 19.00 0.55
C VAL A 748 -0.94 18.47 1.72
N GLY A 749 -1.06 17.17 2.02
CA GLY A 749 -1.02 16.77 3.41
C GLY A 749 0.24 16.11 3.96
N ARG A 750 0.27 14.85 3.66
CA ARG A 750 0.97 13.65 4.19
C ARG A 750 -0.03 12.52 4.00
N VAL A 751 -1.25 12.82 3.58
CA VAL A 751 -2.41 11.94 3.26
C VAL A 751 -3.26 12.53 2.10
N ALA A 752 -4.05 11.75 1.27
CA ALA A 752 -4.81 12.23 0.04
C ALA A 752 -5.84 11.30 -0.82
N ARG A 753 -6.47 11.72 -2.00
CA ARG A 753 -7.49 11.05 -2.96
C ARG A 753 -7.98 11.69 -4.36
N ILE A 754 -8.83 11.04 -5.25
CA ILE A 754 -9.42 11.41 -6.64
C ILE A 754 -10.94 11.18 -6.99
N LEU A 755 -11.39 11.46 -8.25
CA LEU A 755 -12.71 11.11 -8.85
C LEU A 755 -12.75 9.88 -9.80
N SER A 756 -12.44 9.94 -11.13
CA SER A 756 -13.12 9.07 -12.14
C SER A 756 -12.48 8.35 -13.37
N GLY A 757 -11.50 7.46 -13.14
CA GLY A 757 -10.85 6.59 -14.14
C GLY A 757 -11.57 5.33 -14.59
N THR A 758 -12.03 4.44 -13.69
CA THR A 758 -13.32 3.80 -14.03
C THR A 758 -14.37 4.89 -13.89
N THR A 759 -14.98 5.13 -15.04
CA THR A 759 -16.19 5.88 -15.25
C THR A 759 -17.21 5.68 -14.14
N THR A 760 -17.33 6.65 -13.23
CA THR A 760 -18.67 7.10 -12.86
C THR A 760 -19.12 8.07 -13.94
N LEU A 761 -20.36 7.88 -14.43
CA LEU A 761 -21.13 9.00 -14.94
C LEU A 761 -21.30 9.97 -13.79
N ASP A 762 -20.40 10.95 -13.71
CA ASP A 762 -20.62 12.09 -12.84
C ASP A 762 -21.80 12.85 -13.46
N VAL A 763 -22.94 12.79 -12.79
CA VAL A 763 -23.95 13.84 -12.98
C VAL A 763 -23.25 15.09 -12.49
N PRO A 764 -22.92 16.06 -13.36
CA PRO A 764 -22.02 17.14 -13.00
C PRO A 764 -22.51 17.78 -11.71
N GLU A 765 -21.58 17.89 -10.75
CA GLU A 765 -21.83 18.29 -9.38
C GLU A 765 -23.08 19.15 -9.23
N SER A 766 -24.03 18.67 -8.43
CA SER A 766 -25.02 19.54 -7.83
C SER A 766 -24.30 20.48 -6.85
N TYR A 767 -23.62 21.48 -7.41
CA TYR A 767 -23.50 22.78 -6.76
C TYR A 767 -24.88 23.08 -6.20
N LYS A 768 -24.96 23.30 -4.89
CA LYS A 768 -26.04 24.11 -4.31
C LYS A 768 -25.87 25.51 -4.88
N SER A 769 -26.32 25.65 -6.11
CA SER A 769 -26.38 26.91 -6.82
C SER A 769 -27.22 27.86 -5.97
N SER A 770 -26.71 29.07 -5.75
CA SER A 770 -27.45 30.17 -5.15
C SER A 770 -28.60 30.65 -6.05
N PHE A 771 -28.83 30.02 -7.19
CA PHE A 771 -29.95 30.27 -8.08
C PHE A 771 -31.29 29.96 -7.40
N VAL A 772 -32.14 30.98 -7.29
CA VAL A 772 -33.48 30.90 -6.72
C VAL A 772 -34.48 31.36 -7.79
N ILE A 773 -35.55 30.59 -7.95
CA ILE A 773 -36.73 31.01 -8.71
C ILE A 773 -37.73 31.62 -7.73
N TYR A 774 -38.15 32.86 -7.95
CA TYR A 774 -39.13 33.54 -7.11
C TYR A 774 -40.17 34.35 -7.92
N PRO A 775 -41.45 34.38 -7.51
CA PRO A 775 -42.05 33.48 -6.53
C PRO A 775 -42.07 32.03 -7.06
N ASN A 776 -42.04 31.05 -6.15
CA ASN A 776 -42.22 29.64 -6.48
C ASN A 776 -42.79 28.93 -5.24
N PRO A 777 -44.08 28.54 -5.21
CA PRO A 777 -45.03 28.46 -6.33
C PRO A 777 -45.53 29.81 -6.90
N ALA A 778 -45.82 29.84 -8.20
CA ALA A 778 -46.30 31.01 -8.95
C ALA A 778 -47.53 30.72 -9.81
N SER A 779 -48.28 31.77 -10.18
CA SER A 779 -49.51 31.67 -10.98
C SER A 779 -49.36 32.14 -12.44
N SER A 780 -48.38 32.99 -12.74
CA SER A 780 -48.24 33.61 -14.08
C SER A 780 -46.79 33.89 -14.47
N LYS A 781 -45.96 34.46 -13.59
CA LYS A 781 -44.55 34.76 -13.89
C LYS A 781 -43.63 34.26 -12.78
N ILE A 782 -42.45 33.80 -13.18
CA ILE A 782 -41.33 33.47 -12.31
C ILE A 782 -40.12 34.29 -12.71
N ASN A 783 -39.34 34.76 -11.74
CA ASN A 783 -38.08 35.46 -11.96
C ASN A 783 -36.91 34.61 -11.45
N PHE A 784 -35.76 34.82 -12.05
CA PHE A 784 -34.51 34.14 -11.76
C PHE A 784 -33.61 35.06 -10.94
N SER A 785 -32.88 34.52 -9.96
CA SER A 785 -31.96 35.35 -9.15
C SER A 785 -30.68 35.75 -9.89
N GLN A 786 -30.40 35.13 -11.04
CA GLN A 786 -29.26 35.35 -11.93
C GLN A 786 -29.72 35.13 -13.37
N GLU A 787 -29.02 35.69 -14.36
CA GLU A 787 -29.37 35.53 -15.77
C GLU A 787 -29.04 34.12 -16.31
N LEU A 788 -29.94 33.59 -17.15
CA LEU A 788 -29.81 32.31 -17.85
C LEU A 788 -29.82 32.48 -19.36
N THR A 789 -29.08 31.62 -20.06
CA THR A 789 -29.21 31.37 -21.50
C THR A 789 -29.79 29.96 -21.75
N GLU A 790 -30.16 29.65 -23.00
CA GLU A 790 -30.69 28.32 -23.42
C GLU A 790 -31.87 27.79 -22.58
N ILE A 791 -32.77 28.70 -22.17
CA ILE A 791 -33.87 28.38 -21.26
C ILE A 791 -34.88 27.41 -21.91
N ALA A 792 -35.19 26.33 -21.21
CA ALA A 792 -36.21 25.35 -21.59
C ALA A 792 -36.97 24.87 -20.34
N VAL A 793 -38.30 24.76 -20.46
CA VAL A 793 -39.16 24.21 -19.41
C VAL A 793 -39.72 22.87 -19.87
N TYR A 794 -39.74 21.88 -18.98
CA TYR A 794 -40.22 20.52 -19.26
C TYR A 794 -41.33 20.15 -18.28
N ASP A 795 -42.31 19.37 -18.73
CA ASP A 795 -43.20 18.66 -17.80
C ASP A 795 -42.51 17.44 -17.18
N MET A 796 -43.17 16.82 -16.19
CA MET A 796 -42.65 15.64 -15.49
C MET A 796 -42.46 14.39 -16.39
N MET A 797 -42.96 14.40 -17.63
CA MET A 797 -42.72 13.35 -18.63
C MET A 797 -41.55 13.70 -19.56
N GLY A 798 -40.81 14.77 -19.28
CA GLY A 798 -39.67 15.23 -20.08
C GLY A 798 -40.04 15.94 -21.39
N LYS A 799 -41.32 16.28 -21.61
CA LYS A 799 -41.75 16.97 -22.84
C LYS A 799 -41.55 18.48 -22.67
N LYS A 800 -40.77 19.09 -23.57
CA LYS A 800 -40.53 20.54 -23.60
C LYS A 800 -41.86 21.31 -23.77
N LYS A 801 -42.02 22.36 -22.99
CA LYS A 801 -43.08 23.36 -23.07
C LYS A 801 -42.50 24.64 -23.67
N ASN A 802 -43.15 25.13 -24.71
CA ASN A 802 -42.82 26.40 -25.33
C ASN A 802 -43.56 27.50 -24.55
N ILE A 803 -42.80 28.24 -23.74
CA ILE A 803 -43.32 29.38 -22.97
C ILE A 803 -42.45 30.62 -23.23
N PRO A 804 -43.02 31.85 -23.22
CA PRO A 804 -42.24 33.08 -23.32
C PRO A 804 -41.28 33.22 -22.14
N HIS A 805 -40.05 33.64 -22.42
CA HIS A 805 -39.01 33.85 -21.40
C HIS A 805 -38.01 34.91 -21.85
N THR A 806 -37.32 35.49 -20.86
CA THR A 806 -36.18 36.40 -20.96
C THR A 806 -35.01 35.79 -20.19
N SER A 807 -33.82 36.39 -20.25
CA SER A 807 -32.65 35.90 -19.49
C SER A 807 -32.90 35.84 -17.98
N ASP A 808 -33.78 36.69 -17.45
CA ASP A 808 -34.08 36.84 -16.02
C ASP A 808 -35.46 36.31 -15.58
N SER A 809 -36.32 35.84 -16.49
CA SER A 809 -37.70 35.45 -16.15
C SER A 809 -38.39 34.52 -17.14
N ALA A 810 -39.48 33.88 -16.72
CA ALA A 810 -40.38 33.14 -17.62
C ALA A 810 -41.87 33.35 -17.29
N ASP A 811 -42.70 33.42 -18.33
CA ASP A 811 -44.17 33.44 -18.24
C ASP A 811 -44.71 32.01 -18.24
N ILE A 812 -45.26 31.58 -17.12
CA ILE A 812 -45.86 30.26 -16.92
C ILE A 812 -47.40 30.29 -16.91
N SER A 813 -48.04 31.40 -17.29
CA SER A 813 -49.50 31.56 -17.25
C SER A 813 -50.25 30.53 -18.10
N ALA A 814 -49.66 30.15 -19.24
CA ALA A 814 -50.22 29.17 -20.18
C ALA A 814 -50.04 27.70 -19.74
N LEU A 815 -49.33 27.44 -18.63
CA LEU A 815 -49.16 26.09 -18.09
C LEU A 815 -50.33 25.70 -17.19
N PRO A 816 -50.87 24.47 -17.32
CA PRO A 816 -51.75 23.88 -16.31
C PRO A 816 -51.10 23.86 -14.93
N ASN A 817 -51.93 23.78 -13.89
CA ASN A 817 -51.44 23.63 -12.52
C ASN A 817 -50.67 22.31 -12.36
N GLY A 818 -49.47 22.37 -11.81
CA GLY A 818 -48.57 21.22 -11.78
C GLY A 818 -47.11 21.55 -11.48
N ILE A 819 -46.27 20.52 -11.56
CA ILE A 819 -44.82 20.61 -11.37
C ILE A 819 -44.14 20.58 -12.74
N TYR A 820 -43.16 21.47 -12.92
CA TYR A 820 -42.33 21.57 -14.12
C TYR A 820 -40.86 21.66 -13.74
N ILE A 821 -39.98 21.41 -14.69
CA ILE A 821 -38.52 21.52 -14.55
C ILE A 821 -38.02 22.64 -15.45
N LEU A 822 -37.38 23.66 -14.87
CA LEU A 822 -36.55 24.62 -15.60
C LEU A 822 -35.20 23.98 -15.90
N LYS A 823 -34.70 24.17 -17.12
CA LYS A 823 -33.30 23.98 -17.49
C LYS A 823 -32.80 25.27 -18.16
N GLY A 824 -31.58 25.70 -17.85
CA GLY A 824 -30.90 26.81 -18.51
C GLY A 824 -29.41 26.81 -18.20
N LEU A 825 -28.66 27.70 -18.83
CA LEU A 825 -27.21 27.84 -18.61
C LEU A 825 -26.89 29.16 -17.88
N GLU A 826 -26.09 29.07 -16.82
CA GLU A 826 -25.50 30.21 -16.10
C GLU A 826 -23.98 30.06 -16.22
N ASN A 827 -23.28 31.01 -16.85
CA ASN A 827 -21.81 30.94 -17.03
C ASN A 827 -21.30 29.58 -17.58
N ASN A 828 -21.99 29.05 -18.60
CA ASN A 828 -21.79 27.72 -19.20
C ASN A 828 -22.04 26.50 -18.27
N LYS A 829 -22.63 26.69 -17.08
CA LYS A 829 -23.07 25.61 -16.18
C LYS A 829 -24.57 25.36 -16.34
N THR A 830 -24.99 24.09 -16.37
CA THR A 830 -26.41 23.72 -16.44
C THR A 830 -27.09 23.88 -15.08
N ILE A 831 -28.08 24.77 -15.01
CA ILE A 831 -29.01 24.91 -13.89
C ILE A 831 -30.25 24.05 -14.18
N VAL A 832 -30.69 23.28 -13.17
CA VAL A 832 -31.94 22.50 -13.22
C VAL A 832 -32.74 22.77 -11.94
N GLN A 833 -33.93 23.37 -12.06
CA GLN A 833 -34.72 23.79 -10.90
C GLN A 833 -36.20 23.44 -11.06
N LYS A 834 -36.83 22.97 -9.98
CA LYS A 834 -38.28 22.68 -9.94
C LYS A 834 -39.10 23.98 -9.91
N ILE A 835 -40.06 24.10 -10.82
CA ILE A 835 -41.11 25.13 -10.83
C ILE A 835 -42.43 24.50 -10.34
N ILE A 836 -43.21 25.23 -9.54
CA ILE A 836 -44.57 24.85 -9.14
C ILE A 836 -45.55 25.91 -9.68
N LYS A 837 -46.40 25.51 -10.64
CA LYS A 837 -47.51 26.31 -11.14
C LYS A 837 -48.75 26.04 -10.29
N LYS A 838 -49.30 27.08 -9.67
CA LYS A 838 -50.56 27.07 -8.89
C LYS A 838 -51.67 27.86 -9.58
#